data_AF-A0A9D5C260-F1
#
_entry.id   AF-A0A9D5C260-F1
#
_cell.length_a   1.000
_cell.length_b   1.000
_cell.length_c   1.000
_cell.angle_alpha   90.00
_cell.angle_beta   90.00
_cell.angle_gamma   90.00
#
_symmetry.space_group_name_H-M   'P 1'
#
loop_
_entity.id
_entity.type
_entity.pdbx_description
1 polymer ?
#
loop_
_entity_poly.entity_id
_entity_poly.type
_entity_poly.pdbx_seq_one_letter_code
_entity_poly.pdbx_strand_id
1 'polypeptide(L)'
;MGERVFIVVPYELWGFFAAVHDHNTGDSSPATSMLPCSEPTEDDVSPASSLTSSPAEVCSEFSMALSNIMFRIVRNMVVLLALLCITPNNGVVDGKRSIQSQGREEYQVEKKLALLNKAFVRSIQSEDGDIIDCVDIYKQPAFDHPLLKNHTIRMSPSFDPTIGDTSAPTILNSSLPFSQVWRKSGSCPDGTIPIRRVLRQHLLNASSLERYGKKNTNVIIKRDFHMLDHTFTLGIEHYHTAAALITSGYSYTGAKADINVWNPPVEADDEYTSGQIWLRNGPFNNSDTIEVGWMVNPSVYGDRRTRLFIYWTNDSGKSTGCFDLLCPGFIQVNKDILLGGTIEPTSSFYGQQYHISLEVVKDFDQEVWWLISGADNITIGYWPCDMFVNLYNIAEILEWGGDVYSPRMHTGHHTATAMGSSRFASEHWSMASFIHQPRFGECSRFHPQRKLAKSFEMLISNIMVMILLALLCTALSSGVVDNKRSIRFPGEELQVEEKLKLLNKPFVRSIQCEDGDIIDCVDIYKQPAFDHPLLKNHTIRMSPSFDPTKDDTSAPTMLNSSLPFSQVWHRSGSCPDGTIPIRRVLRHHLLNASSLDRYGKKNTNVITKHDFRMLDHTFAVGIEHYHTPAALITSGYSYTGAKADINVWNPRVDADDEYTTAQIWLRNGPFNNSDTIELGWMVNPSVYGDRQTRLFIYWTIDSGKSTGCFDLLCPGFVQVNKDILLGGIISPTSAFHGQQYHISLEVVKDFDQMVWWLISRTDNIAVGYWPCNIFNYLFNIAEVVEWGGDVYSPRMHQEPHTATAMGSSYFASEHWSFACFIHQPRMRDYSMTYKYPYPSFPYTPDVNCYSGENYADILFTEPLFYFGGPGRNNYCP
;
A
#
# COMPACT_ATOMS: atom_id res chain seq x y z
N MET A 1 17.57 -64.01 17.12
CA MET A 1 18.25 -63.82 18.43
C MET A 1 19.18 -62.63 18.29
N GLY A 2 19.10 -61.64 19.18
CA GLY A 2 20.17 -60.68 19.47
C GLY A 2 20.33 -59.45 18.56
N GLU A 3 19.86 -58.30 19.07
CA GLU A 3 20.43 -56.92 19.01
C GLU A 3 20.87 -56.22 17.70
N ARG A 4 20.07 -55.20 17.34
CA ARG A 4 20.37 -53.75 17.20
C ARG A 4 21.64 -53.25 16.44
N VAL A 5 21.35 -52.34 15.47
CA VAL A 5 21.97 -50.99 15.25
C VAL A 5 23.33 -50.98 14.49
N PHE A 6 23.71 -50.13 13.49
CA PHE A 6 23.37 -48.79 12.95
C PHE A 6 23.90 -48.59 11.47
N ILE A 7 23.23 -47.71 10.70
CA ILE A 7 23.72 -46.57 9.83
C ILE A 7 24.41 -46.78 8.45
N VAL A 8 23.69 -46.27 7.41
CA VAL A 8 24.02 -45.36 6.24
C VAL A 8 25.09 -45.83 5.24
N VAL A 9 24.95 -45.77 3.90
CA VAL A 9 24.63 -44.68 2.93
C VAL A 9 24.08 -45.30 1.62
N PRO A 10 23.46 -44.53 0.69
CA PRO A 10 24.03 -44.56 -0.66
C PRO A 10 24.07 -43.21 -1.42
N TYR A 11 24.95 -43.18 -2.43
CA TYR A 11 25.09 -42.17 -3.50
C TYR A 11 24.82 -42.90 -4.85
N GLU A 12 24.33 -42.14 -5.84
CA GLU A 12 24.31 -42.44 -7.31
C GLU A 12 23.38 -43.55 -7.82
N LEU A 13 22.89 -43.58 -9.07
CA LEU A 13 22.72 -42.69 -10.23
C LEU A 13 21.93 -43.55 -11.27
N TRP A 14 21.36 -42.87 -12.27
CA TRP A 14 21.05 -43.35 -13.64
C TRP A 14 19.81 -44.22 -13.89
N GLY A 15 19.07 -43.80 -14.94
CA GLY A 15 18.87 -44.70 -16.08
C GLY A 15 17.50 -44.74 -16.74
N PHE A 16 17.29 -43.85 -17.72
CA PHE A 16 17.11 -44.18 -19.15
C PHE A 16 15.86 -44.92 -19.72
N PHE A 17 15.54 -44.44 -20.95
CA PHE A 17 14.77 -44.99 -22.08
C PHE A 17 13.22 -44.99 -21.98
N ALA A 18 12.43 -44.78 -23.03
CA ALA A 18 12.49 -44.12 -24.34
C ALA A 18 11.23 -44.57 -25.12
N ALA A 19 10.91 -43.81 -26.18
CA ALA A 19 10.30 -44.29 -27.44
C ALA A 19 8.79 -44.66 -27.42
N VAL A 20 7.97 -44.52 -28.48
CA VAL A 20 8.08 -44.04 -29.88
C VAL A 20 6.66 -44.19 -30.50
N HIS A 21 6.42 -43.53 -31.65
CA HIS A 21 5.36 -43.77 -32.68
C HIS A 21 3.91 -43.34 -32.40
N ASP A 22 3.09 -42.92 -33.36
CA ASP A 22 3.24 -42.34 -34.71
C ASP A 22 1.82 -41.99 -35.23
N HIS A 23 1.76 -41.21 -36.30
CA HIS A 23 0.76 -41.20 -37.38
C HIS A 23 -0.63 -40.53 -37.26
N ASN A 24 -0.72 -39.42 -38.02
CA ASN A 24 -1.50 -39.22 -39.25
C ASN A 24 -2.95 -38.67 -39.26
N THR A 25 -3.03 -37.44 -39.82
CA THR A 25 -3.81 -36.98 -40.99
C THR A 25 -5.35 -37.01 -41.00
N GLY A 26 -5.95 -35.88 -41.44
CA GLY A 26 -7.27 -35.88 -42.08
C GLY A 26 -7.87 -34.49 -42.29
N ASP A 27 -7.65 -33.93 -43.48
CA ASP A 27 -8.31 -32.74 -44.04
C ASP A 27 -9.85 -32.78 -44.01
N SER A 28 -10.49 -31.61 -43.96
CA SER A 28 -11.31 -31.04 -45.06
C SER A 28 -12.40 -30.08 -44.57
N SER A 29 -12.45 -28.91 -45.21
CA SER A 29 -13.54 -27.92 -45.20
C SER A 29 -14.68 -28.36 -46.16
N PRO A 30 -15.86 -27.72 -46.15
CA PRO A 30 -16.04 -26.50 -46.97
C PRO A 30 -17.01 -25.45 -46.40
N ALA A 31 -16.95 -24.26 -47.02
CA ALA A 31 -17.75 -23.07 -46.78
C ALA A 31 -19.22 -23.18 -47.27
N THR A 32 -20.12 -22.36 -46.71
CA THR A 32 -21.11 -21.62 -47.51
C THR A 32 -21.64 -20.38 -46.77
N SER A 33 -21.80 -19.30 -47.55
CA SER A 33 -22.27 -17.94 -47.27
C SER A 33 -23.79 -17.79 -47.11
N MET A 34 -24.27 -16.72 -46.43
CA MET A 34 -25.24 -15.72 -46.96
C MET A 34 -25.66 -14.67 -45.88
N LEU A 35 -25.17 -13.43 -46.06
CA LEU A 35 -25.85 -12.11 -46.19
C LEU A 35 -27.05 -11.66 -45.27
N PRO A 36 -27.35 -10.33 -45.20
CA PRO A 36 -27.64 -9.56 -43.98
C PRO A 36 -29.03 -8.89 -43.97
N CYS A 37 -29.40 -8.23 -42.86
CA CYS A 37 -30.44 -7.18 -42.75
C CYS A 37 -30.05 -6.29 -41.53
N SER A 38 -29.58 -5.05 -41.67
CA SER A 38 -30.27 -3.77 -41.96
C SER A 38 -31.23 -3.30 -40.86
N GLU A 39 -31.00 -2.04 -40.45
CA GLU A 39 -31.73 -1.18 -39.50
C GLU A 39 -33.24 -1.08 -39.76
N PRO A 40 -33.98 -0.44 -38.83
CA PRO A 40 -34.41 0.92 -39.18
C PRO A 40 -34.27 1.96 -38.05
N THR A 41 -34.35 3.19 -38.54
CA THR A 41 -34.14 4.53 -38.01
C THR A 41 -35.35 5.16 -37.30
N GLU A 42 -35.05 6.25 -36.57
CA GLU A 42 -35.83 7.50 -36.38
C GLU A 42 -37.18 7.46 -35.63
N ASP A 43 -37.31 8.25 -34.55
CA ASP A 43 -37.92 9.59 -34.66
C ASP A 43 -37.90 10.40 -33.33
N ASP A 44 -37.74 11.70 -33.52
CA ASP A 44 -37.69 12.82 -32.58
C ASP A 44 -38.96 13.02 -31.71
N VAL A 45 -38.79 13.44 -30.44
CA VAL A 45 -39.60 14.53 -29.83
C VAL A 45 -38.82 15.24 -28.71
N SER A 46 -38.67 16.55 -28.84
CA SER A 46 -38.54 17.54 -27.75
C SER A 46 -39.52 18.70 -28.10
N PRO A 47 -39.71 19.80 -27.34
CA PRO A 47 -39.40 20.19 -25.95
C PRO A 47 -40.62 20.87 -25.24
N ALA A 48 -40.47 21.40 -24.01
CA ALA A 48 -41.19 22.55 -23.37
C ALA A 48 -41.28 22.35 -21.83
N SER A 49 -40.65 23.14 -20.95
CA SER A 49 -40.83 24.56 -20.57
C SER A 49 -41.98 24.84 -19.57
N SER A 50 -41.62 25.33 -18.37
CA SER A 50 -42.24 26.44 -17.60
C SER A 50 -41.71 26.39 -16.15
N LEU A 51 -40.92 27.35 -15.66
CA LEU A 51 -41.21 28.75 -15.26
C LEU A 51 -42.09 28.91 -14.02
N THR A 52 -41.67 29.91 -13.21
CA THR A 52 -42.30 30.57 -12.05
C THR A 52 -41.94 29.99 -10.68
N SER A 53 -41.59 30.75 -9.65
CA SER A 53 -41.22 32.17 -9.47
C SER A 53 -40.83 32.32 -8.00
N SER A 54 -39.78 33.11 -7.74
CA SER A 54 -39.49 33.79 -6.45
C SER A 54 -40.66 34.75 -6.09
N PRO A 55 -40.67 35.57 -4.99
CA PRO A 55 -39.56 35.98 -4.12
C PRO A 55 -39.90 36.24 -2.62
N ALA A 56 -38.90 36.73 -1.90
CA ALA A 56 -38.92 37.77 -0.86
C ALA A 56 -38.46 37.33 0.54
N GLU A 57 -37.73 38.12 1.34
CA GLU A 57 -36.76 39.22 1.18
C GLU A 57 -36.45 39.70 2.63
N VAL A 58 -35.27 40.29 2.84
CA VAL A 58 -34.90 41.23 3.95
C VAL A 58 -34.60 40.55 5.31
N CYS A 59 -33.41 40.68 5.93
CA CYS A 59 -32.66 41.91 6.22
C CYS A 59 -31.17 41.89 5.82
N SER A 60 -30.86 42.89 4.98
CA SER A 60 -29.63 43.68 4.85
C SER A 60 -29.29 44.38 6.20
N GLU A 61 -28.13 44.98 6.50
CA GLU A 61 -26.91 45.35 5.78
C GLU A 61 -25.96 46.04 6.78
N PHE A 62 -24.79 46.41 6.25
CA PHE A 62 -23.77 47.37 6.70
C PHE A 62 -22.56 46.82 7.47
N SER A 63 -21.32 46.99 6.99
CA SER A 63 -20.81 47.55 5.72
C SER A 63 -19.28 47.55 5.77
N MET A 64 -18.68 47.05 4.67
CA MET A 64 -17.58 47.61 3.85
C MET A 64 -16.26 48.05 4.53
N ALA A 65 -15.07 47.91 3.93
CA ALA A 65 -14.62 47.88 2.53
C ALA A 65 -13.09 47.55 2.56
N LEU A 66 -12.34 47.09 1.54
CA LEU A 66 -12.49 46.73 0.12
C LEU A 66 -11.11 46.12 -0.29
N SER A 67 -11.05 44.97 -0.97
CA SER A 67 -10.92 44.76 -2.43
C SER A 67 -9.51 44.90 -3.05
N ASN A 68 -9.04 43.80 -3.68
CA ASN A 68 -8.69 43.75 -5.11
C ASN A 68 -8.35 42.30 -5.52
N ILE A 69 -8.66 41.91 -6.77
CA ILE A 69 -8.22 40.70 -7.54
C ILE A 69 -9.35 39.83 -8.15
N MET A 70 -10.64 40.11 -7.93
CA MET A 70 -11.73 39.39 -8.64
C MET A 70 -12.40 40.18 -9.78
N PHE A 71 -11.73 41.20 -10.32
CA PHE A 71 -12.26 42.03 -11.44
C PHE A 71 -11.45 41.96 -12.74
N ARG A 72 -10.63 40.93 -12.96
CA ARG A 72 -9.83 40.78 -14.20
C ARG A 72 -10.18 39.60 -15.11
N ILE A 73 -11.09 38.71 -14.72
CA ILE A 73 -11.40 37.51 -15.53
C ILE A 73 -12.70 37.65 -16.35
N VAL A 74 -13.60 38.58 -16.00
CA VAL A 74 -14.89 38.72 -16.71
C VAL A 74 -14.88 39.75 -17.85
N ARG A 75 -13.74 40.40 -18.13
CA ARG A 75 -13.62 41.40 -19.21
C ARG A 75 -13.06 40.88 -20.55
N ASN A 76 -12.74 39.59 -20.67
CA ASN A 76 -12.12 39.03 -21.89
C ASN A 76 -12.95 37.96 -22.63
N MET A 77 -14.24 37.82 -22.33
CA MET A 77 -15.12 36.87 -23.03
C MET A 77 -16.26 37.49 -23.86
N VAL A 78 -16.21 38.80 -24.14
CA VAL A 78 -17.29 39.49 -24.91
C VAL A 78 -16.79 40.22 -26.16
N VAL A 79 -15.58 39.91 -26.66
CA VAL A 79 -15.04 40.55 -27.90
C VAL A 79 -14.82 39.55 -29.04
N LEU A 80 -15.13 38.26 -28.87
CA LEU A 80 -14.84 37.23 -29.88
C LEU A 80 -16.06 36.71 -30.67
N LEU A 81 -17.21 37.39 -30.63
CA LEU A 81 -18.45 36.94 -31.29
C LEU A 81 -19.16 38.01 -32.14
N ALA A 82 -18.42 38.98 -32.63
CA ALA A 82 -18.95 39.96 -33.58
C ALA A 82 -17.88 40.30 -34.62
N LEU A 83 -17.67 39.40 -35.59
CA LEU A 83 -17.11 39.69 -36.92
C LEU A 83 -17.18 38.41 -37.78
N LEU A 84 -18.38 38.11 -38.26
CA LEU A 84 -18.58 37.31 -39.47
C LEU A 84 -19.64 37.98 -40.35
N CYS A 85 -19.34 37.97 -41.65
CA CYS A 85 -20.15 38.35 -42.83
C CYS A 85 -20.14 39.83 -43.28
N ILE A 86 -19.26 40.16 -44.26
CA ILE A 86 -19.64 40.65 -45.61
C ILE A 86 -18.56 40.17 -46.62
N THR A 87 -18.98 39.55 -47.74
CA THR A 87 -18.19 39.04 -48.90
C THR A 87 -18.18 40.09 -50.05
N PRO A 88 -17.77 39.84 -51.33
CA PRO A 88 -16.86 38.87 -51.97
C PRO A 88 -15.80 39.53 -52.91
N ASN A 89 -14.77 38.81 -53.39
CA ASN A 89 -14.48 38.72 -54.84
C ASN A 89 -13.35 37.76 -55.22
N ASN A 90 -13.52 37.23 -56.43
CA ASN A 90 -12.81 36.14 -57.07
C ASN A 90 -11.31 36.34 -57.31
N GLY A 91 -10.59 35.22 -57.28
CA GLY A 91 -9.26 35.07 -57.84
C GLY A 91 -8.85 33.61 -57.87
N VAL A 92 -9.25 32.88 -58.91
CA VAL A 92 -8.65 31.60 -59.27
C VAL A 92 -7.20 31.87 -59.69
N VAL A 93 -6.23 31.31 -58.98
CA VAL A 93 -4.91 30.99 -59.54
C VAL A 93 -4.47 29.63 -59.02
N ASP A 94 -4.30 28.73 -59.97
CA ASP A 94 -3.75 27.40 -59.86
C ASP A 94 -2.32 27.39 -59.27
N GLY A 95 -2.03 26.32 -58.52
CA GLY A 95 -0.67 25.78 -58.38
C GLY A 95 0.35 26.57 -57.56
N LYS A 96 0.52 26.21 -56.27
CA LYS A 96 1.83 26.06 -55.59
C LYS A 96 1.66 25.45 -54.18
N ARG A 97 1.55 24.12 -54.13
CA ARG A 97 1.77 23.33 -52.91
C ARG A 97 3.24 22.90 -52.92
N SER A 98 4.14 23.63 -52.23
CA SER A 98 5.47 23.11 -51.81
C SER A 98 6.40 24.08 -51.04
N ILE A 99 5.98 25.28 -50.60
CA ILE A 99 6.94 26.22 -49.92
C ILE A 99 6.52 26.63 -48.49
N GLN A 100 5.27 26.44 -48.05
CA GLN A 100 4.81 26.86 -46.71
C GLN A 100 4.97 25.82 -45.59
N SER A 101 5.21 24.54 -45.89
CA SER A 101 5.38 23.50 -44.87
C SER A 101 6.75 23.57 -44.18
N GLN A 102 7.80 23.88 -44.95
CA GLN A 102 9.19 23.86 -44.46
C GLN A 102 9.47 24.96 -43.41
N GLY A 103 8.94 26.17 -43.60
CA GLY A 103 9.07 27.25 -42.60
C GLY A 103 8.30 27.00 -41.31
N ARG A 104 7.25 26.17 -41.34
CA ARG A 104 6.47 25.80 -40.14
C ARG A 104 7.21 24.79 -39.28
N GLU A 105 7.81 23.76 -39.90
CA GLU A 105 8.61 22.76 -39.20
C GLU A 105 9.88 23.36 -38.59
N GLU A 106 10.59 24.21 -39.34
CA GLU A 106 11.77 24.93 -38.82
C GLU A 106 11.42 25.79 -37.61
N TYR A 107 10.29 26.50 -37.63
CA TYR A 107 9.84 27.29 -36.49
C TYR A 107 9.54 26.43 -35.25
N GLN A 108 8.93 25.25 -35.42
CA GLN A 108 8.67 24.35 -34.30
C GLN A 108 9.97 23.80 -33.70
N VAL A 109 10.95 23.44 -34.55
CA VAL A 109 12.27 22.97 -34.12
C VAL A 109 12.98 24.03 -33.30
N GLU A 110 13.04 25.28 -33.78
CA GLU A 110 13.66 26.40 -33.04
C GLU A 110 12.95 26.69 -31.73
N LYS A 111 11.60 26.64 -31.72
CA LYS A 111 10.81 26.79 -30.49
C LYS A 111 11.13 25.69 -29.47
N LYS A 112 11.27 24.44 -29.91
CA LYS A 112 11.61 23.30 -29.04
C LYS A 112 13.05 23.38 -28.55
N LEU A 113 14.01 23.80 -29.38
CA LEU A 113 15.39 24.05 -28.96
C LEU A 113 15.48 25.10 -27.85
N ALA A 114 14.75 26.21 -28.00
CA ALA A 114 14.73 27.27 -26.99
C ALA A 114 14.09 26.81 -25.66
N LEU A 115 13.20 25.81 -25.70
CA LEU A 115 12.61 25.21 -24.50
C LEU A 115 13.60 24.26 -23.79
N LEU A 116 14.29 23.42 -24.56
CA LEU A 116 15.19 22.39 -24.03
C LEU A 116 16.54 22.97 -23.56
N ASN A 117 17.07 23.98 -24.27
CA ASN A 117 18.35 24.58 -23.94
C ASN A 117 18.16 25.83 -23.07
N LYS A 118 18.53 25.72 -21.79
CA LYS A 118 18.47 26.84 -20.84
C LYS A 118 19.63 27.82 -21.03
N ALA A 119 19.43 29.05 -20.55
CA ALA A 119 20.50 30.03 -20.51
C ALA A 119 21.62 29.53 -19.59
N PHE A 120 22.85 29.55 -20.10
CA PHE A 120 24.02 28.99 -19.42
C PHE A 120 25.00 30.09 -19.01
N VAL A 121 25.76 29.84 -17.94
CA VAL A 121 26.82 30.71 -17.42
C VAL A 121 28.13 30.44 -18.15
N ARG A 122 28.41 29.17 -18.43
CA ARG A 122 29.60 28.68 -19.12
C ARG A 122 29.23 27.50 -20.00
N SER A 123 29.91 27.36 -21.13
CA SER A 123 29.78 26.19 -22.00
C SER A 123 31.15 25.50 -22.11
N ILE A 124 31.16 24.17 -22.12
CA ILE A 124 32.35 23.32 -22.19
C ILE A 124 32.18 22.41 -23.40
N GLN A 125 33.16 22.41 -24.29
CA GLN A 125 33.22 21.44 -25.38
C GLN A 125 34.02 20.23 -24.92
N SER A 126 33.36 19.08 -24.88
CA SER A 126 33.95 17.81 -24.47
C SER A 126 34.71 17.15 -25.63
N GLU A 127 35.72 16.34 -25.31
CA GLU A 127 36.52 15.58 -26.29
C GLU A 127 35.67 14.63 -27.14
N ASP A 128 34.53 14.18 -26.60
CA ASP A 128 33.60 13.28 -27.28
C ASP A 128 32.66 14.01 -28.25
N GLY A 129 32.73 15.34 -28.33
CA GLY A 129 31.95 16.19 -29.23
C GLY A 129 30.73 16.85 -28.59
N ASP A 130 30.38 16.49 -27.35
CA ASP A 130 29.26 17.11 -26.63
C ASP A 130 29.57 18.55 -26.22
N ILE A 131 28.51 19.36 -26.15
CA ILE A 131 28.55 20.69 -25.56
C ILE A 131 27.79 20.63 -24.23
N ILE A 132 28.49 20.93 -23.13
CA ILE A 132 27.96 20.93 -21.78
C ILE A 132 27.76 22.36 -21.34
N ASP A 133 26.51 22.70 -21.05
CA ASP A 133 26.10 24.00 -20.56
C ASP A 133 25.98 23.98 -19.04
N CYS A 134 26.79 24.79 -18.37
CA CYS A 134 26.71 25.02 -16.94
C CYS A 134 25.57 26.02 -16.68
N VAL A 135 24.44 25.53 -16.22
CA VAL A 135 23.22 26.30 -15.97
C VAL A 135 23.13 26.62 -14.50
N ASP A 136 22.74 27.86 -14.16
CA ASP A 136 22.46 28.27 -12.79
C ASP A 136 21.48 27.27 -12.13
N ILE A 137 21.80 26.79 -10.92
CA ILE A 137 21.04 25.75 -10.25
C ILE A 137 19.55 26.11 -10.08
N TYR A 138 19.21 27.40 -9.97
CA TYR A 138 17.82 27.88 -9.85
C TYR A 138 17.11 28.08 -11.20
N LYS A 139 17.80 27.88 -12.33
CA LYS A 139 17.27 28.00 -13.70
C LYS A 139 17.20 26.67 -14.44
N GLN A 140 17.44 25.57 -13.74
CA GLN A 140 17.39 24.23 -14.32
C GLN A 140 15.97 23.84 -14.78
N PRO A 141 15.83 22.89 -15.72
CA PRO A 141 14.54 22.47 -16.27
C PRO A 141 13.50 22.05 -15.22
N ALA A 142 13.92 21.51 -14.08
CA ALA A 142 13.04 21.07 -13.00
C ALA A 142 11.92 22.08 -12.66
N PHE A 143 12.24 23.38 -12.65
CA PHE A 143 11.33 24.44 -12.21
C PHE A 143 10.32 24.90 -13.26
N ASP A 144 10.37 24.34 -14.48
CA ASP A 144 9.25 24.50 -15.41
C ASP A 144 8.04 23.63 -14.98
N HIS A 145 8.23 22.68 -14.05
CA HIS A 145 7.15 21.85 -13.53
C HIS A 145 6.18 22.71 -12.70
N PRO A 146 4.85 22.65 -12.92
CA PRO A 146 3.89 23.47 -12.19
C PRO A 146 3.99 23.38 -10.67
N LEU A 147 4.27 22.16 -10.15
CA LEU A 147 4.42 21.92 -8.71
C LEU A 147 5.74 22.45 -8.13
N LEU A 148 6.76 22.67 -8.96
CA LEU A 148 8.12 22.98 -8.47
C LEU A 148 8.50 24.46 -8.59
N LYS A 149 7.62 25.34 -9.09
CA LYS A 149 7.95 26.76 -9.35
C LYS A 149 8.54 27.51 -8.15
N ASN A 150 8.12 27.16 -6.94
CA ASN A 150 8.57 27.78 -5.68
C ASN A 150 9.30 26.78 -4.77
N HIS A 151 9.83 25.69 -5.35
CA HIS A 151 10.47 24.62 -4.58
C HIS A 151 11.77 25.10 -3.95
N THR A 152 11.98 24.77 -2.68
CA THR A 152 13.26 25.05 -1.99
C THR A 152 14.26 23.93 -2.29
N ILE A 153 15.38 24.28 -2.91
CA ILE A 153 16.43 23.31 -3.24
C ILE A 153 17.05 22.74 -1.97
N ARG A 154 17.12 21.41 -1.88
CA ARG A 154 17.86 20.68 -0.85
C ARG A 154 19.21 20.29 -1.43
N MET A 155 20.31 20.61 -0.76
CA MET A 155 21.66 20.31 -1.27
C MET A 155 22.16 18.92 -0.85
N SER A 156 21.56 18.30 0.17
CA SER A 156 21.96 17.01 0.71
C SER A 156 20.79 16.30 1.42
N PRO A 157 20.84 14.95 1.54
CA PRO A 157 19.89 14.19 2.35
C PRO A 157 19.88 14.61 3.83
N SER A 158 18.78 14.30 4.53
CA SER A 158 18.65 14.51 5.98
C SER A 158 19.45 13.52 6.83
N PHE A 159 19.82 12.39 6.22
CA PHE A 159 20.64 11.33 6.81
C PHE A 159 22.05 11.34 6.21
N ASP A 160 22.97 10.66 6.90
CA ASP A 160 24.33 10.48 6.41
C ASP A 160 24.39 9.23 5.50
N PRO A 161 24.63 9.39 4.19
CA PRO A 161 24.69 8.27 3.25
C PRO A 161 25.91 7.34 3.50
N THR A 162 26.89 7.74 4.32
CA THR A 162 28.10 6.95 4.59
C THR A 162 27.91 5.81 5.59
N ILE A 163 26.81 5.77 6.34
CA ILE A 163 26.65 4.90 7.53
C ILE A 163 26.21 3.45 7.19
N GLY A 164 26.01 3.10 5.92
CA GLY A 164 25.39 1.84 5.50
C GLY A 164 26.30 0.64 5.15
N ASP A 165 27.63 0.75 5.15
CA ASP A 165 28.52 -0.24 4.49
C ASP A 165 29.52 -0.98 5.39
N THR A 166 29.13 -1.35 6.62
CA THR A 166 30.06 -1.99 7.58
C THR A 166 30.28 -3.51 7.42
N SER A 167 29.81 -4.19 6.36
CA SER A 167 29.87 -5.67 6.36
C SER A 167 30.00 -6.41 5.02
N ALA A 168 30.57 -5.83 3.96
CA ALA A 168 30.86 -6.59 2.72
C ALA A 168 32.37 -6.68 2.43
N PRO A 169 32.94 -7.89 2.27
CA PRO A 169 34.31 -8.04 1.78
C PRO A 169 34.38 -7.63 0.30
N THR A 170 35.20 -6.63 0.00
CA THR A 170 35.46 -6.12 -1.35
C THR A 170 36.24 -7.16 -2.16
N ILE A 171 35.58 -7.94 -3.01
CA ILE A 171 36.25 -8.99 -3.83
C ILE A 171 36.70 -8.44 -5.21
N LEU A 172 36.29 -7.24 -5.62
CA LEU A 172 36.77 -6.61 -6.86
C LEU A 172 37.60 -5.36 -6.58
N ASN A 173 38.92 -5.48 -6.76
CA ASN A 173 39.91 -4.40 -6.68
C ASN A 173 39.83 -3.41 -7.88
N SER A 174 38.65 -2.85 -8.15
CA SER A 174 38.52 -1.76 -9.12
C SER A 174 37.41 -0.79 -8.75
N SER A 175 37.51 -0.21 -7.55
CA SER A 175 36.76 0.98 -7.15
C SER A 175 37.42 2.24 -7.76
N LEU A 176 37.56 2.28 -9.08
CA LEU A 176 37.83 3.56 -9.75
C LEU A 176 36.45 4.22 -9.97
N PRO A 177 36.24 5.46 -9.50
CA PRO A 177 35.00 6.18 -9.74
C PRO A 177 34.74 6.22 -11.24
N PHE A 178 33.50 5.97 -11.65
CA PHE A 178 33.18 6.04 -13.07
C PHE A 178 33.42 7.47 -13.53
N SER A 179 34.33 7.63 -14.49
CA SER A 179 34.67 8.92 -15.04
C SER A 179 33.74 9.24 -16.21
N GLN A 180 33.48 10.52 -16.41
CA GLN A 180 32.78 10.99 -17.59
C GLN A 180 33.75 11.78 -18.46
N VAL A 181 33.71 11.54 -19.78
CA VAL A 181 34.70 12.08 -20.73
C VAL A 181 34.82 13.61 -20.62
N TRP A 182 33.69 14.30 -20.45
CA TRP A 182 33.64 15.77 -20.36
C TRP A 182 34.48 16.36 -19.22
N ARG A 183 34.76 15.59 -18.16
CA ARG A 183 35.58 16.03 -17.02
C ARG A 183 37.04 16.26 -17.40
N LYS A 184 37.51 15.67 -18.51
CA LYS A 184 38.84 15.95 -19.07
C LYS A 184 38.92 17.37 -19.66
N SER A 185 37.79 17.93 -20.10
CA SER A 185 37.71 19.24 -20.76
C SER A 185 37.39 20.40 -19.81
N GLY A 186 37.02 20.13 -18.56
CA GLY A 186 36.83 21.14 -17.52
C GLY A 186 35.80 20.76 -16.45
N SER A 187 35.34 21.77 -15.71
CA SER A 187 34.32 21.65 -14.67
C SER A 187 33.40 22.86 -14.64
N CYS A 188 32.18 22.66 -14.13
CA CYS A 188 31.22 23.76 -13.97
C CYS A 188 31.54 24.64 -12.74
N PRO A 189 31.30 25.97 -12.82
CA PRO A 189 31.42 26.87 -11.68
C PRO A 189 30.48 26.50 -10.52
N ASP A 190 30.81 26.97 -9.32
CA ASP A 190 29.92 26.81 -8.16
C ASP A 190 28.57 27.51 -8.38
N GLY A 191 27.50 26.90 -7.85
CA GLY A 191 26.13 27.39 -8.05
C GLY A 191 25.53 27.04 -9.42
N THR A 192 26.22 26.23 -10.23
CA THR A 192 25.72 25.75 -11.53
C THR A 192 25.70 24.23 -11.59
N ILE A 193 24.87 23.68 -12.48
CA ILE A 193 24.81 22.24 -12.81
C ILE A 193 25.11 22.03 -14.30
N PRO A 194 25.79 20.93 -14.68
CA PRO A 194 26.04 20.60 -16.07
C PRO A 194 24.79 20.04 -16.75
N ILE A 195 24.41 20.58 -17.90
CA ILE A 195 23.33 20.09 -18.76
C ILE A 195 23.86 19.89 -20.17
N ARG A 196 23.61 18.73 -20.78
CA ARG A 196 24.02 18.47 -22.17
C ARG A 196 23.13 19.28 -23.12
N ARG A 197 23.74 20.06 -24.01
CA ARG A 197 23.02 20.85 -25.02
C ARG A 197 22.37 19.94 -26.06
N VAL A 198 21.09 20.17 -26.34
CA VAL A 198 20.38 19.54 -27.45
C VAL A 198 20.72 20.29 -28.73
N LEU A 199 21.29 19.58 -29.72
CA LEU A 199 21.63 20.16 -31.02
C LEU A 199 20.42 20.15 -31.96
N ARG A 200 20.37 21.13 -32.86
CA ARG A 200 19.31 21.23 -33.88
C ARG A 200 19.18 19.94 -34.70
N GLN A 201 20.31 19.31 -35.04
CA GLN A 201 20.31 18.07 -35.80
C GLN A 201 19.60 16.92 -35.06
N HIS A 202 19.69 16.85 -33.72
CA HIS A 202 19.02 15.80 -32.94
C HIS A 202 17.50 15.88 -33.07
N LEU A 203 16.95 17.11 -33.11
CA LEU A 203 15.52 17.31 -33.29
C LEU A 203 15.06 17.08 -34.74
N LEU A 204 15.91 17.39 -35.73
CA LEU A 204 15.62 17.12 -37.14
C LEU A 204 15.64 15.63 -37.46
N ASN A 205 16.48 14.86 -36.78
CA ASN A 205 16.55 13.40 -36.93
C ASN A 205 15.50 12.67 -36.08
N ALA A 206 14.80 13.35 -35.17
CA ALA A 206 13.79 12.75 -34.32
C ALA A 206 12.54 12.36 -35.13
N SER A 207 12.02 11.16 -34.89
CA SER A 207 10.76 10.69 -35.50
C SER A 207 9.54 11.53 -35.10
N SER A 208 9.59 12.18 -33.93
CA SER A 208 8.58 13.11 -33.45
C SER A 208 9.19 14.18 -32.57
N LEU A 209 8.98 15.45 -32.93
CA LEU A 209 9.43 16.60 -32.14
C LEU A 209 8.73 16.68 -30.77
N GLU A 210 7.46 16.24 -30.71
CA GLU A 210 6.67 16.24 -29.48
C GLU A 210 7.13 15.15 -28.52
N ARG A 211 7.46 13.96 -29.04
CA ARG A 211 7.91 12.80 -28.25
C ARG A 211 9.42 12.72 -28.07
N TYR A 212 10.21 13.69 -28.56
CA TYR A 212 11.66 13.68 -28.37
C TYR A 212 12.04 13.56 -26.89
N GLY A 213 12.84 12.53 -26.56
CA GLY A 213 13.24 12.19 -25.19
C GLY A 213 12.25 11.31 -24.42
N LYS A 214 11.03 11.07 -24.92
CA LYS A 214 10.02 10.23 -24.26
C LYS A 214 10.10 8.77 -24.69
N LYS A 215 9.71 7.83 -23.81
CA LYS A 215 9.51 6.42 -24.18
C LYS A 215 8.27 6.26 -25.10
N ASN A 216 8.29 5.22 -25.93
CA ASN A 216 7.23 4.95 -26.90
C ASN A 216 6.22 3.92 -26.36
N THR A 217 5.24 4.41 -25.61
CA THR A 217 4.21 3.62 -24.93
C THR A 217 3.04 3.28 -25.86
N ASN A 218 3.26 2.41 -26.86
CA ASN A 218 2.17 1.88 -27.67
C ASN A 218 1.91 0.40 -27.32
N VAL A 219 0.76 0.18 -26.67
CA VAL A 219 0.17 -1.11 -26.30
C VAL A 219 0.98 -1.89 -25.25
N ILE A 220 0.45 -1.97 -24.02
CA ILE A 220 0.97 -2.83 -22.95
C ILE A 220 0.28 -4.19 -23.09
N ILE A 221 1.05 -5.26 -23.35
CA ILE A 221 0.50 -6.62 -23.26
C ILE A 221 0.53 -7.02 -21.80
N LYS A 222 -0.62 -7.47 -21.30
CA LYS A 222 -0.69 -8.17 -20.03
C LYS A 222 0.06 -9.50 -20.16
N ARG A 223 1.20 -9.66 -19.48
CA ARG A 223 1.79 -11.00 -19.28
C ARG A 223 1.81 -11.31 -17.80
N ASP A 224 1.09 -12.36 -17.46
CA ASP A 224 1.12 -12.94 -16.12
C ASP A 224 2.37 -13.82 -16.03
N PHE A 225 3.32 -13.42 -15.19
CA PHE A 225 4.50 -14.22 -14.86
C PHE A 225 4.15 -15.13 -13.70
N HIS A 226 4.30 -16.44 -13.92
CA HIS A 226 4.11 -17.45 -12.90
C HIS A 226 5.47 -17.81 -12.30
N MET A 227 5.74 -17.40 -11.06
CA MET A 227 6.87 -17.91 -10.29
C MET A 227 6.35 -18.69 -9.10
N LEU A 228 6.59 -20.02 -9.09
CA LEU A 228 6.40 -20.93 -7.96
C LEU A 228 5.16 -20.59 -7.08
N ASP A 229 3.98 -20.54 -7.72
CA ASP A 229 2.64 -20.25 -7.16
C ASP A 229 2.15 -18.78 -7.11
N HIS A 230 2.90 -17.81 -7.62
CA HIS A 230 2.46 -16.41 -7.78
C HIS A 230 2.26 -16.02 -9.25
N THR A 231 1.11 -15.44 -9.59
CA THR A 231 0.93 -14.64 -10.80
C THR A 231 1.26 -13.19 -10.52
N PHE A 232 2.36 -12.69 -11.09
CA PHE A 232 2.64 -11.27 -11.12
C PHE A 232 2.46 -10.74 -12.54
N THR A 233 1.56 -9.78 -12.72
CA THR A 233 1.33 -9.15 -14.02
C THR A 233 2.36 -8.05 -14.23
N LEU A 234 3.41 -8.32 -15.01
CA LEU A 234 4.24 -7.26 -15.58
C LEU A 234 3.59 -6.80 -16.88
N GLY A 235 3.36 -5.49 -16.99
CA GLY A 235 3.07 -4.89 -18.28
C GLY A 235 4.32 -4.94 -19.13
N ILE A 236 4.43 -5.91 -20.04
CA ILE A 236 5.49 -5.87 -21.05
C ILE A 236 5.00 -4.93 -22.15
N GLU A 237 5.64 -3.77 -22.25
CA GLU A 237 5.46 -2.87 -23.38
C GLU A 237 5.77 -3.65 -24.67
N HIS A 238 4.88 -3.60 -25.67
CA HIS A 238 4.94 -4.43 -26.88
C HIS A 238 6.31 -4.42 -27.60
N TYR A 239 7.18 -3.46 -27.33
CA TYR A 239 8.45 -3.25 -28.03
C TYR A 239 9.70 -3.45 -27.16
N HIS A 240 9.53 -3.99 -25.94
CA HIS A 240 10.61 -4.13 -24.96
C HIS A 240 10.92 -5.59 -24.67
N THR A 241 12.21 -5.88 -24.47
CA THR A 241 12.70 -7.14 -23.93
C THR A 241 13.63 -6.82 -22.77
N ALA A 242 13.31 -7.35 -21.60
CA ALA A 242 14.08 -7.12 -20.38
C ALA A 242 14.59 -8.44 -19.79
N ALA A 243 15.75 -8.37 -19.15
CA ALA A 243 16.27 -9.38 -18.24
C ALA A 243 16.55 -8.72 -16.90
N ALA A 244 15.76 -9.06 -15.87
CA ALA A 244 15.83 -8.39 -14.58
C ALA A 244 15.73 -9.39 -13.41
N LEU A 245 16.47 -9.09 -12.35
CA LEU A 245 16.20 -9.57 -11.01
C LEU A 245 15.09 -8.69 -10.43
N ILE A 246 13.99 -9.31 -9.97
CA ILE A 246 12.81 -8.61 -9.48
C ILE A 246 12.56 -9.01 -8.04
N THR A 247 12.27 -8.02 -7.20
CA THR A 247 11.73 -8.25 -5.86
C THR A 247 10.41 -7.51 -5.74
N SER A 248 9.43 -8.18 -5.15
CA SER A 248 8.09 -7.68 -4.88
C SER A 248 7.60 -8.27 -3.58
N GLY A 249 6.72 -7.55 -2.88
CA GLY A 249 6.09 -8.01 -1.66
C GLY A 249 6.23 -7.01 -0.53
N TYR A 250 7.40 -6.40 -0.34
CA TYR A 250 7.64 -5.49 0.77
C TYR A 250 7.33 -4.02 0.46
N SER A 251 7.34 -3.18 1.50
CA SER A 251 7.35 -1.72 1.38
C SER A 251 8.79 -1.21 1.24
N TYR A 252 9.25 -1.06 -0.01
CA TYR A 252 10.64 -0.69 -0.29
C TYR A 252 10.86 0.83 -0.19
N THR A 253 11.87 1.23 0.56
CA THR A 253 12.25 2.65 0.76
C THR A 253 13.47 3.04 -0.06
N GLY A 254 14.00 2.15 -0.88
CA GLY A 254 15.12 2.43 -1.76
C GLY A 254 15.72 1.18 -2.39
N ALA A 255 16.57 1.38 -3.39
CA ALA A 255 17.30 0.36 -4.11
C ALA A 255 18.74 0.83 -4.40
N LYS A 256 19.72 -0.05 -4.23
CA LYS A 256 21.14 0.17 -4.53
C LYS A 256 21.69 -1.02 -5.31
N ALA A 257 22.58 -0.77 -6.27
CA ALA A 257 23.39 -1.83 -6.86
C ALA A 257 24.62 -1.28 -7.58
N ASP A 258 25.60 -2.17 -7.80
CA ASP A 258 26.72 -1.96 -8.70
C ASP A 258 26.37 -2.53 -10.08
N ILE A 259 26.20 -1.65 -11.06
CA ILE A 259 25.76 -1.99 -12.42
C ILE A 259 27.00 -2.07 -13.32
N ASN A 260 27.30 -3.23 -13.87
CA ASN A 260 28.42 -3.40 -14.78
C ASN A 260 28.20 -2.65 -16.11
N VAL A 261 29.21 -1.89 -16.54
CA VAL A 261 29.11 -0.94 -17.67
C VAL A 261 29.70 -1.54 -18.94
N TRP A 262 28.91 -1.59 -20.01
CA TRP A 262 29.32 -2.01 -21.36
C TRP A 262 28.90 -0.99 -22.40
N ASN A 263 29.49 -1.05 -23.58
CA ASN A 263 29.06 -0.30 -24.77
C ASN A 263 28.52 -1.24 -25.86
N PRO A 264 27.35 -1.87 -25.64
CA PRO A 264 26.75 -2.80 -26.59
C PRO A 264 26.40 -2.12 -27.92
N PRO A 265 26.48 -2.85 -29.05
CA PRO A 265 25.96 -2.36 -30.32
C PRO A 265 24.43 -2.25 -30.28
N VAL A 266 23.93 -1.08 -30.64
CA VAL A 266 22.53 -0.87 -31.05
C VAL A 266 22.48 -1.01 -32.58
N GLU A 267 21.44 -1.58 -33.17
CA GLU A 267 21.33 -1.80 -34.63
C GLU A 267 20.85 -0.53 -35.35
N ALA A 268 19.71 0.03 -34.96
CA ALA A 268 19.10 1.22 -35.59
C ALA A 268 18.96 2.40 -34.63
N ASP A 269 18.79 3.59 -35.18
CA ASP A 269 18.81 4.83 -34.40
C ASP A 269 17.54 5.06 -33.56
N ASP A 270 16.45 4.35 -33.88
CA ASP A 270 15.20 4.33 -33.13
C ASP A 270 15.14 3.19 -32.09
N GLU A 271 16.26 2.52 -31.82
CA GLU A 271 16.38 1.48 -30.81
C GLU A 271 17.28 1.92 -29.65
N TYR A 272 17.14 1.30 -28.49
CA TYR A 272 18.05 1.53 -27.37
C TYR A 272 18.25 0.30 -26.51
N THR A 273 19.31 0.32 -25.71
CA THR A 273 19.64 -0.71 -24.73
C THR A 273 20.13 -0.06 -23.43
N SER A 274 19.91 -0.71 -22.30
CA SER A 274 20.18 -0.16 -20.97
C SER A 274 20.56 -1.24 -19.95
N GLY A 275 21.29 -0.81 -18.91
CA GLY A 275 21.48 -1.53 -17.66
C GLY A 275 21.11 -0.60 -16.50
N GLN A 276 20.14 -0.98 -15.66
CA GLN A 276 19.44 -0.05 -14.79
C GLN A 276 18.77 -0.69 -13.57
N ILE A 277 18.30 0.18 -12.68
CA ILE A 277 17.47 -0.09 -11.51
C ILE A 277 16.10 0.54 -11.77
N TRP A 278 15.02 -0.20 -11.49
CA TRP A 278 13.64 0.32 -11.51
C TRP A 278 13.06 0.33 -10.11
N LEU A 279 12.35 1.40 -9.78
CA LEU A 279 11.44 1.48 -8.64
C LEU A 279 10.04 1.70 -9.19
N ARG A 280 9.09 0.83 -8.90
CA ARG A 280 7.70 0.96 -9.37
C ARG A 280 6.71 0.88 -8.22
N ASN A 281 5.62 1.62 -8.35
CA ASN A 281 4.44 1.51 -7.50
C ASN A 281 3.19 1.89 -8.29
N GLY A 282 2.07 1.22 -8.04
CA GLY A 282 0.78 1.51 -8.66
C GLY A 282 0.39 0.54 -9.79
N PRO A 283 -0.85 0.65 -10.27
CA PRO A 283 -1.41 -0.27 -11.27
C PRO A 283 -0.67 -0.16 -12.61
N PHE A 284 -0.55 -1.27 -13.34
CA PHE A 284 0.24 -1.36 -14.59
C PHE A 284 -0.06 -0.30 -15.65
N ASN A 285 -1.29 0.24 -15.70
CA ASN A 285 -1.71 1.23 -16.67
C ASN A 285 -1.62 2.67 -16.13
N ASN A 286 -1.24 2.87 -14.87
CA ASN A 286 -1.10 4.18 -14.22
C ASN A 286 -0.14 4.08 -13.03
N SER A 287 1.03 3.51 -13.29
CA SER A 287 2.09 3.28 -12.32
C SER A 287 3.09 4.43 -12.33
N ASP A 288 3.61 4.70 -11.15
CA ASP A 288 4.77 5.56 -10.99
C ASP A 288 6.04 4.73 -11.16
N THR A 289 7.05 5.32 -11.77
CA THR A 289 8.33 4.65 -11.98
C THR A 289 9.47 5.65 -11.88
N ILE A 290 10.55 5.24 -11.20
CA ILE A 290 11.87 5.88 -11.26
C ILE A 290 12.84 4.85 -11.81
N GLU A 291 13.65 5.24 -12.80
CA GLU A 291 14.65 4.38 -13.41
C GLU A 291 16.00 5.10 -13.47
N VAL A 292 17.07 4.41 -13.09
CA VAL A 292 18.43 4.97 -13.07
C VAL A 292 19.45 3.94 -13.55
N GLY A 293 20.44 4.35 -14.33
CA GLY A 293 21.44 3.43 -14.86
C GLY A 293 22.30 3.99 -15.97
N TRP A 294 22.79 3.11 -16.83
CA TRP A 294 23.44 3.48 -18.09
C TRP A 294 22.62 3.02 -19.30
N MET A 295 22.69 3.75 -20.41
CA MET A 295 22.04 3.38 -21.66
C MET A 295 22.85 3.76 -22.90
N VAL A 296 22.58 3.10 -24.03
CA VAL A 296 22.98 3.49 -25.38
C VAL A 296 21.72 3.81 -26.17
N ASN A 297 21.52 5.08 -26.54
CA ASN A 297 20.30 5.54 -27.21
C ASN A 297 20.59 6.61 -28.28
N PRO A 298 20.75 6.21 -29.55
CA PRO A 298 21.06 7.15 -30.63
C PRO A 298 19.96 8.17 -30.88
N SER A 299 18.67 7.83 -30.68
CA SER A 299 17.55 8.76 -30.89
C SER A 299 17.61 9.98 -29.96
N VAL A 300 18.13 9.80 -28.75
CA VAL A 300 18.26 10.87 -27.75
C VAL A 300 19.63 11.51 -27.84
N TYR A 301 20.70 10.71 -27.91
CA TYR A 301 22.05 11.21 -27.78
C TYR A 301 22.74 11.59 -29.09
N GLY A 302 22.28 11.06 -30.22
CA GLY A 302 22.91 11.27 -31.52
C GLY A 302 24.17 10.41 -31.74
N ASP A 303 24.50 9.53 -30.79
CA ASP A 303 25.62 8.59 -30.89
C ASP A 303 25.29 7.22 -30.26
N ARG A 304 26.24 6.27 -30.39
CA ARG A 304 26.15 4.90 -29.85
C ARG A 304 27.09 4.70 -28.66
N ARG A 305 27.23 5.73 -27.82
CA ARG A 305 28.04 5.66 -26.60
C ARG A 305 27.18 5.39 -25.37
N THR A 306 27.75 4.66 -24.41
CA THR A 306 27.13 4.40 -23.11
C THR A 306 27.15 5.64 -22.24
N ARG A 307 25.96 6.05 -21.79
CA ARG A 307 25.73 7.29 -21.06
C ARG A 307 24.95 7.02 -19.78
N LEU A 308 25.28 7.75 -18.72
CA LEU A 308 24.50 7.75 -17.48
C LEU A 308 23.13 8.36 -17.77
N PHE A 309 22.05 7.73 -17.32
CA PHE A 309 20.71 8.28 -17.53
C PHE A 309 19.82 8.13 -16.30
N ILE A 310 18.77 8.94 -16.30
CA ILE A 310 17.61 8.77 -15.43
C ILE A 310 16.32 8.83 -16.24
N TYR A 311 15.26 8.25 -15.72
CA TYR A 311 13.90 8.36 -16.23
C TYR A 311 12.91 8.34 -15.06
N TRP A 312 11.78 9.03 -15.21
CA TRP A 312 10.69 8.90 -14.25
C TRP A 312 9.34 9.17 -14.93
N THR A 313 8.26 8.64 -14.37
CA THR A 313 6.88 8.91 -14.79
C THR A 313 5.93 8.67 -13.62
N ASN A 314 4.78 9.33 -13.61
CA ASN A 314 3.69 9.08 -12.65
C ASN A 314 2.40 8.55 -13.32
N ASP A 315 2.48 8.19 -14.60
CA ASP A 315 1.32 7.80 -15.41
C ASP A 315 1.69 6.75 -16.46
N SER A 316 2.64 5.87 -16.13
CA SER A 316 3.16 4.84 -17.06
C SER A 316 3.60 5.40 -18.42
N GLY A 317 4.18 6.60 -18.46
CA GLY A 317 4.71 7.22 -19.67
C GLY A 317 3.63 7.67 -20.67
N LYS A 318 2.39 7.90 -20.22
CA LYS A 318 1.30 8.38 -21.09
C LYS A 318 1.48 9.85 -21.47
N SER A 319 1.55 10.72 -20.47
CA SER A 319 1.71 12.16 -20.64
C SER A 319 3.00 12.67 -20.01
N THR A 320 3.45 12.03 -18.92
CA THR A 320 4.68 12.38 -18.20
C THR A 320 5.86 11.51 -18.62
N GLY A 321 7.05 11.95 -18.21
CA GLY A 321 8.29 11.20 -18.35
C GLY A 321 9.05 11.42 -19.64
N CYS A 322 10.36 11.61 -19.47
CA CYS A 322 11.37 11.57 -20.51
C CYS A 322 12.75 11.40 -19.88
N PHE A 323 13.76 11.12 -20.71
CA PHE A 323 15.12 10.87 -20.25
C PHE A 323 15.80 12.14 -19.74
N ASP A 324 16.61 11.96 -18.69
CA ASP A 324 17.47 12.99 -18.09
C ASP A 324 16.70 14.26 -17.69
N LEU A 325 17.26 15.43 -18.01
CA LEU A 325 16.69 16.74 -17.74
C LEU A 325 15.86 17.29 -18.93
N LEU A 326 15.48 16.44 -19.89
CA LEU A 326 14.68 16.86 -21.04
C LEU A 326 13.24 17.24 -20.64
N CYS A 327 12.81 16.85 -19.43
CA CYS A 327 11.51 17.15 -18.84
C CYS A 327 11.70 17.71 -17.44
N PRO A 328 10.78 18.57 -17.00
CA PRO A 328 10.87 19.16 -15.69
C PRO A 328 10.42 18.14 -14.62
N GLY A 329 11.21 17.96 -13.56
CA GLY A 329 10.81 17.16 -12.39
C GLY A 329 11.98 16.74 -11.50
N PHE A 330 13.09 16.29 -12.09
CA PHE A 330 14.29 15.95 -11.33
C PHE A 330 15.11 17.20 -11.00
N ILE A 331 15.45 17.41 -9.73
CA ILE A 331 16.27 18.52 -9.27
C ILE A 331 17.70 18.02 -9.11
N GLN A 332 18.56 18.38 -10.06
CA GLN A 332 19.99 18.10 -9.97
C GLN A 332 20.68 19.15 -9.09
N VAL A 333 21.60 18.69 -8.24
CA VAL A 333 22.36 19.55 -7.31
C VAL A 333 23.86 19.41 -7.47
N ASN A 334 24.31 18.34 -8.12
CA ASN A 334 25.71 18.06 -8.35
C ASN A 334 26.25 18.76 -9.60
N LYS A 335 27.42 19.38 -9.48
CA LYS A 335 28.11 20.06 -10.58
C LYS A 335 29.14 19.20 -11.31
N ASP A 336 29.46 18.03 -10.76
CA ASP A 336 30.54 17.15 -11.22
C ASP A 336 30.04 15.92 -11.99
N ILE A 337 28.75 15.61 -11.91
CA ILE A 337 28.09 14.54 -12.64
C ILE A 337 27.13 15.13 -13.69
N LEU A 338 27.24 14.68 -14.93
CA LEU A 338 26.38 15.06 -16.06
C LEU A 338 25.40 13.91 -16.37
N LEU A 339 24.10 14.15 -16.21
CA LEU A 339 23.07 13.26 -16.77
C LEU A 339 23.11 13.31 -18.29
N GLY A 340 23.04 12.14 -18.93
CA GLY A 340 23.29 11.96 -20.36
C GLY A 340 24.77 12.01 -20.74
N GLY A 341 25.71 12.09 -19.80
CA GLY A 341 27.16 12.15 -20.07
C GLY A 341 27.79 10.78 -20.37
N THR A 342 28.73 10.75 -21.33
CA THR A 342 29.48 9.54 -21.72
C THR A 342 30.27 8.96 -20.56
N ILE A 343 30.07 7.67 -20.26
CA ILE A 343 30.83 6.93 -19.25
C ILE A 343 32.07 6.31 -19.91
N GLU A 344 33.25 6.55 -19.33
CA GLU A 344 34.51 5.96 -19.79
C GLU A 344 35.44 5.69 -18.58
N PRO A 345 36.14 4.53 -18.53
CA PRO A 345 36.12 3.41 -19.49
C PRO A 345 34.93 2.46 -19.33
N THR A 346 34.66 1.65 -20.36
CA THR A 346 33.68 0.56 -20.33
C THR A 346 34.37 -0.81 -20.27
N SER A 347 33.64 -1.83 -19.84
CA SER A 347 34.16 -3.20 -19.71
C SER A 347 34.53 -3.80 -21.07
N SER A 348 35.44 -4.78 -21.05
CA SER A 348 35.87 -5.53 -22.23
C SER A 348 35.97 -7.02 -21.93
N PHE A 349 35.82 -7.86 -22.96
CA PHE A 349 35.89 -9.31 -22.81
C PHE A 349 37.25 -9.75 -22.29
N TYR A 350 37.27 -10.50 -21.18
CA TYR A 350 38.50 -10.94 -20.50
C TYR A 350 39.43 -9.82 -20.03
N GLY A 351 39.01 -8.56 -20.15
CA GLY A 351 39.76 -7.40 -19.70
C GLY A 351 39.25 -6.87 -18.37
N GLN A 352 39.65 -5.64 -18.07
CA GLN A 352 39.16 -4.93 -16.89
C GLN A 352 37.64 -4.75 -16.97
N GLN A 353 36.95 -5.08 -15.88
CA GLN A 353 35.53 -4.82 -15.72
C GLN A 353 35.34 -3.49 -14.97
N TYR A 354 34.33 -2.73 -15.39
CA TYR A 354 33.95 -1.45 -14.78
C TYR A 354 32.47 -1.49 -14.39
N HIS A 355 32.12 -0.80 -13.31
CA HIS A 355 30.75 -0.71 -12.81
C HIS A 355 30.44 0.70 -12.31
N ILE A 356 29.16 1.07 -12.29
CA ILE A 356 28.65 2.26 -11.62
C ILE A 356 27.85 1.84 -10.39
N SER A 357 28.09 2.47 -9.24
CA SER A 357 27.28 2.25 -8.04
C SER A 357 26.23 3.35 -7.93
N LEU A 358 24.95 2.96 -7.99
CA LEU A 358 23.82 3.88 -7.91
C LEU A 358 22.86 3.45 -6.79
N GLU A 359 22.33 4.43 -6.08
CA GLU A 359 21.35 4.27 -5.02
C GLU A 359 20.22 5.29 -5.20
N VAL A 360 18.98 4.79 -5.18
CA VAL A 360 17.77 5.61 -5.05
C VAL A 360 17.16 5.34 -3.69
N VAL A 361 17.00 6.36 -2.86
CA VAL A 361 16.59 6.20 -1.47
C VAL A 361 15.62 7.28 -1.02
N LYS A 362 14.58 6.86 -0.29
CA LYS A 362 13.55 7.73 0.26
C LYS A 362 14.08 8.49 1.48
N ASP A 363 13.97 9.81 1.43
CA ASP A 363 14.11 10.68 2.60
C ASP A 363 12.71 11.08 3.08
N PHE A 364 12.30 10.54 4.23
CA PHE A 364 10.99 10.81 4.82
C PHE A 364 10.94 12.18 5.52
N ASP A 365 12.07 12.70 6.00
CA ASP A 365 12.11 14.00 6.67
C ASP A 365 11.97 15.15 5.66
N GLN A 366 12.58 14.98 4.48
CA GLN A 366 12.52 15.97 3.40
C GLN A 366 11.40 15.69 2.38
N GLU A 367 10.76 14.53 2.45
CA GLU A 367 9.73 14.08 1.50
C GLU A 367 10.21 14.07 0.04
N VAL A 368 11.40 13.46 -0.18
CA VAL A 368 12.02 13.33 -1.51
C VAL A 368 12.59 11.92 -1.72
N TRP A 369 12.86 11.56 -2.98
CA TRP A 369 13.69 10.42 -3.38
C TRP A 369 15.04 10.92 -3.86
N TRP A 370 16.12 10.58 -3.16
CA TRP A 370 17.48 10.95 -3.54
C TRP A 370 18.09 9.96 -4.51
N LEU A 371 18.82 10.46 -5.49
CA LEU A 371 19.77 9.71 -6.32
C LEU A 371 21.20 10.00 -5.84
N ILE A 372 21.89 8.95 -5.43
CA ILE A 372 23.23 9.00 -4.86
C ILE A 372 24.12 8.01 -5.62
N SER A 373 25.36 8.39 -5.90
CA SER A 373 26.36 7.42 -6.33
C SER A 373 27.00 6.75 -5.12
N GLY A 374 26.73 5.47 -4.94
CA GLY A 374 26.99 4.72 -3.71
C GLY A 374 28.45 4.34 -3.43
N ALA A 375 29.38 4.58 -4.34
CA ALA A 375 30.81 4.34 -4.14
C ALA A 375 31.51 5.54 -3.47
N ASP A 376 31.09 6.76 -3.83
CA ASP A 376 31.67 8.02 -3.34
C ASP A 376 30.69 8.82 -2.47
N ASN A 377 29.48 8.29 -2.24
CA ASN A 377 28.35 8.96 -1.60
C ASN A 377 28.05 10.35 -2.21
N ILE A 378 28.30 10.49 -3.51
CA ILE A 378 28.06 11.73 -4.24
C ILE A 378 26.56 11.86 -4.46
N THR A 379 25.96 12.86 -3.83
CA THR A 379 24.57 13.22 -4.06
C THR A 379 24.43 13.86 -5.45
N ILE A 380 23.65 13.25 -6.34
CA ILE A 380 23.44 13.72 -7.72
C ILE A 380 22.28 14.71 -7.77
N GLY A 381 21.14 14.34 -7.18
CA GLY A 381 19.90 15.10 -7.19
C GLY A 381 18.74 14.31 -6.59
N TYR A 382 17.52 14.82 -6.70
CA TYR A 382 16.34 14.17 -6.12
C TYR A 382 15.04 14.45 -6.88
N TRP A 383 14.05 13.61 -6.64
CA TRP A 383 12.66 13.82 -7.03
C TRP A 383 11.80 14.16 -5.80
N PRO A 384 11.10 15.31 -5.79
CA PRO A 384 10.06 15.60 -4.81
C PRO A 384 8.91 14.59 -4.84
N CYS A 385 8.44 14.15 -3.68
CA CYS A 385 7.37 13.15 -3.59
C CYS A 385 6.03 13.63 -4.13
N ASP A 386 5.74 14.94 -4.08
CA ASP A 386 4.51 15.54 -4.61
C ASP A 386 4.30 15.32 -6.12
N MET A 387 5.35 14.92 -6.84
CA MET A 387 5.25 14.58 -8.27
C MET A 387 4.66 13.19 -8.51
N PHE A 388 4.65 12.34 -7.48
CA PHE A 388 4.26 10.94 -7.54
C PHE A 388 2.90 10.75 -6.86
N VAL A 389 2.07 9.91 -7.47
CA VAL A 389 0.79 9.48 -6.90
C VAL A 389 1.00 8.22 -6.06
N ASN A 390 1.70 7.23 -6.63
CA ASN A 390 1.92 5.92 -6.03
C ASN A 390 3.29 5.85 -5.31
N LEU A 391 4.35 6.45 -5.88
CA LEU A 391 5.69 6.48 -5.27
C LEU A 391 5.85 7.55 -4.17
N TYR A 392 4.76 8.17 -3.69
CA TYR A 392 4.84 9.22 -2.67
C TYR A 392 5.55 8.73 -1.40
N ASN A 393 5.23 7.51 -0.94
CA ASN A 393 5.77 6.94 0.31
C ASN A 393 6.86 5.88 0.07
N ILE A 394 6.57 4.88 -0.76
CA ILE A 394 7.34 3.63 -0.91
C ILE A 394 7.29 3.14 -2.36
N ALA A 395 8.19 2.23 -2.73
CA ALA A 395 8.07 1.38 -3.91
C ALA A 395 7.52 0.00 -3.52
N GLU A 396 6.83 -0.66 -4.46
CA GLU A 396 6.26 -2.01 -4.29
C GLU A 396 7.07 -3.06 -5.06
N ILE A 397 7.71 -2.64 -6.14
CA ILE A 397 8.52 -3.51 -6.99
C ILE A 397 9.85 -2.81 -7.22
N LEU A 398 10.92 -3.55 -6.99
CA LEU A 398 12.25 -3.14 -7.41
C LEU A 398 12.76 -4.14 -8.45
N GLU A 399 13.40 -3.61 -9.48
CA GLU A 399 14.02 -4.42 -10.53
C GLU A 399 15.47 -3.98 -10.73
N TRP A 400 16.35 -4.93 -11.05
CA TRP A 400 17.74 -4.67 -11.44
C TRP A 400 18.09 -5.50 -12.65
N GLY A 401 18.61 -4.88 -13.71
CA GLY A 401 18.84 -5.63 -14.95
C GLY A 401 19.03 -4.76 -16.17
N GLY A 402 18.65 -5.29 -17.33
CA GLY A 402 18.75 -4.57 -18.60
C GLY A 402 17.47 -4.64 -19.43
N ASP A 403 17.26 -3.62 -20.26
CA ASP A 403 16.12 -3.47 -21.16
C ASP A 403 16.61 -3.08 -22.56
N VAL A 404 16.04 -3.73 -23.58
CA VAL A 404 16.21 -3.42 -25.00
C VAL A 404 14.86 -3.03 -25.58
N TYR A 405 14.81 -1.87 -26.22
CA TYR A 405 13.66 -1.41 -26.98
C TYR A 405 13.91 -1.52 -28.48
N SER A 406 12.96 -2.10 -29.20
CA SER A 406 12.95 -2.09 -30.67
C SER A 406 11.52 -2.11 -31.23
N PRO A 407 11.18 -1.19 -32.17
CA PRO A 407 9.89 -1.21 -32.85
C PRO A 407 9.74 -2.40 -33.81
N ARG A 408 10.82 -3.15 -34.08
CA ARG A 408 10.89 -4.25 -35.06
C ARG A 408 10.72 -5.64 -34.46
N MET A 409 10.54 -5.77 -33.14
CA MET A 409 10.47 -7.07 -32.44
C MET A 409 9.41 -8.04 -32.99
N HIS A 410 8.34 -7.55 -33.64
CA HIS A 410 7.23 -8.37 -34.15
C HIS A 410 7.16 -8.51 -35.67
N THR A 411 8.14 -8.01 -36.42
CA THR A 411 8.13 -8.07 -37.91
C THR A 411 8.69 -9.37 -38.50
N GLY A 412 8.80 -10.43 -37.69
CA GLY A 412 9.38 -11.74 -38.11
C GLY A 412 10.90 -11.78 -38.23
N HIS A 413 11.56 -10.62 -38.19
CA HIS A 413 13.01 -10.46 -38.01
C HIS A 413 13.25 -9.70 -36.72
N HIS A 414 13.92 -10.34 -35.75
CA HIS A 414 14.26 -9.73 -34.47
C HIS A 414 15.46 -8.78 -34.62
N THR A 415 15.55 -7.75 -33.78
CA THR A 415 16.68 -6.80 -33.76
C THR A 415 18.01 -7.47 -33.37
N ALA A 416 19.11 -6.95 -33.91
CA ALA A 416 20.49 -7.22 -33.51
C ALA A 416 21.03 -6.28 -32.42
N THR A 417 20.20 -5.35 -31.91
CA THR A 417 20.52 -4.54 -30.73
C THR A 417 20.78 -5.43 -29.53
N ALA A 418 21.97 -5.31 -28.96
CA ALA A 418 22.41 -6.18 -27.88
C ALA A 418 22.05 -5.63 -26.48
N MET A 419 21.80 -6.54 -25.54
CA MET A 419 21.64 -6.24 -24.12
C MET A 419 22.95 -6.48 -23.37
N GLY A 420 23.25 -5.63 -22.38
CA GLY A 420 24.41 -5.81 -21.49
C GLY A 420 25.72 -5.88 -22.28
N SER A 421 26.38 -7.03 -22.24
CA SER A 421 27.67 -7.26 -22.92
C SER A 421 27.55 -7.90 -24.30
N SER A 422 26.33 -8.15 -24.79
CA SER A 422 26.07 -8.97 -26.00
C SER A 422 26.41 -10.46 -25.87
N ARG A 423 26.67 -10.96 -24.66
CA ARG A 423 26.97 -12.37 -24.35
C ARG A 423 25.90 -12.95 -23.44
N PHE A 424 25.74 -14.27 -23.49
CA PHE A 424 24.79 -14.95 -22.63
C PHE A 424 25.28 -15.00 -21.18
N ALA A 425 24.35 -14.91 -20.23
CA ALA A 425 24.65 -14.96 -18.81
C ALA A 425 25.32 -16.28 -18.36
N SER A 426 25.17 -17.35 -19.14
CA SER A 426 25.76 -18.68 -18.88
C SER A 426 27.25 -18.79 -19.25
N GLU A 427 27.84 -17.80 -19.93
CA GLU A 427 29.21 -17.91 -20.42
C GLU A 427 30.23 -17.77 -19.28
N HIS A 428 30.58 -16.54 -18.88
CA HIS A 428 31.51 -16.30 -17.78
C HIS A 428 31.33 -14.88 -17.24
N TRP A 429 31.64 -14.64 -15.96
CA TRP A 429 31.44 -13.31 -15.33
C TRP A 429 32.26 -12.18 -16.01
N SER A 430 33.39 -12.51 -16.63
CA SER A 430 34.24 -11.55 -17.37
C SER A 430 33.78 -11.34 -18.83
N MET A 431 32.65 -11.93 -19.21
CA MET A 431 32.02 -11.82 -20.51
C MET A 431 30.58 -11.35 -20.44
N ALA A 432 29.82 -11.84 -19.47
CA ALA A 432 28.45 -11.48 -19.24
C ALA A 432 28.37 -10.15 -18.48
N SER A 433 27.33 -9.36 -18.77
CA SER A 433 26.98 -8.22 -17.93
C SER A 433 26.34 -8.72 -16.64
N PHE A 434 26.59 -8.02 -15.53
CA PHE A 434 26.09 -8.41 -14.20
C PHE A 434 25.62 -7.20 -13.39
N ILE A 435 24.71 -7.47 -12.46
CA ILE A 435 24.38 -6.60 -11.34
C ILE A 435 25.05 -7.20 -10.10
N HIS A 436 25.88 -6.43 -9.42
CA HIS A 436 26.55 -6.86 -8.19
C HIS A 436 25.93 -6.16 -6.97
N GLN A 437 25.79 -6.93 -5.88
CA GLN A 437 25.22 -6.46 -4.60
C GLN A 437 23.93 -5.64 -4.74
N PRO A 438 22.85 -6.17 -5.37
CA PRO A 438 21.54 -5.55 -5.27
C PRO A 438 21.12 -5.53 -3.80
N ARG A 439 20.80 -4.33 -3.29
CA ARG A 439 20.32 -4.09 -1.94
C ARG A 439 19.08 -3.21 -2.00
N PHE A 440 18.21 -3.35 -1.00
CA PHE A 440 17.04 -2.49 -0.85
C PHE A 440 16.88 -2.03 0.59
N GLY A 441 16.25 -0.87 0.76
CA GLY A 441 15.79 -0.40 2.06
C GLY A 441 14.38 -0.94 2.33
N GLU A 442 14.13 -1.40 3.55
CA GLU A 442 12.80 -1.78 4.02
C GLU A 442 12.30 -0.79 5.08
N CYS A 443 11.00 -0.51 5.09
CA CYS A 443 10.38 0.46 5.99
C CYS A 443 10.42 0.08 7.49
N SER A 444 10.95 -1.10 7.84
CA SER A 444 10.93 -1.71 9.17
C SER A 444 11.80 -1.01 10.25
N ARG A 445 12.36 0.19 10.00
CA ARG A 445 13.29 0.87 10.94
C ARG A 445 13.13 2.38 11.21
N PHE A 446 12.17 3.11 10.64
CA PHE A 446 12.08 4.55 10.90
C PHE A 446 11.03 4.95 11.95
N HIS A 447 11.53 5.25 13.15
CA HIS A 447 10.79 5.91 14.23
C HIS A 447 10.44 7.36 13.84
N PRO A 448 9.16 7.79 13.91
CA PRO A 448 8.76 9.18 13.72
C PRO A 448 9.01 10.01 14.99
N GLN A 449 10.17 9.86 15.64
CA GLN A 449 10.46 10.52 16.93
C GLN A 449 11.04 11.94 16.79
N ARG A 450 11.25 12.48 15.57
CA ARG A 450 11.98 13.77 15.41
C ARG A 450 11.13 15.02 15.17
N LYS A 451 9.85 14.93 14.81
CA LYS A 451 8.97 16.12 14.71
C LYS A 451 8.34 16.56 16.05
N LEU A 452 8.38 15.73 17.09
CA LEU A 452 7.79 16.01 18.41
C LEU A 452 8.70 16.81 19.37
N ALA A 453 10.03 16.80 19.16
CA ALA A 453 10.97 17.39 20.11
C ALA A 453 10.92 18.92 20.20
N LYS A 454 10.60 19.64 19.11
CA LYS A 454 10.52 21.11 19.13
C LYS A 454 9.21 21.65 19.71
N SER A 455 8.12 20.87 19.61
CA SER A 455 6.84 21.21 20.24
C SER A 455 6.84 20.92 21.74
N PHE A 456 7.64 19.94 22.19
CA PHE A 456 7.74 19.56 23.60
C PHE A 456 8.45 20.60 24.47
N GLU A 457 9.45 21.33 23.96
CA GLU A 457 10.13 22.36 24.76
C GLU A 457 9.23 23.58 25.06
N MET A 458 8.37 23.98 24.11
CA MET A 458 7.35 25.01 24.36
C MET A 458 6.25 24.53 25.31
N LEU A 459 5.88 23.24 25.24
CA LEU A 459 4.87 22.66 26.12
C LEU A 459 5.38 22.56 27.58
N ILE A 460 6.64 22.14 27.77
CA ILE A 460 7.27 22.07 29.11
C ILE A 460 7.39 23.48 29.71
N SER A 461 7.72 24.51 28.92
CA SER A 461 7.77 25.90 29.39
C SER A 461 6.39 26.38 29.88
N ASN A 462 5.33 26.11 29.11
CA ASN A 462 3.96 26.49 29.49
C ASN A 462 3.42 25.68 30.68
N ILE A 463 3.76 24.39 30.78
CA ILE A 463 3.39 23.55 31.93
C ILE A 463 4.10 24.03 33.20
N MET A 464 5.38 24.41 33.12
CA MET A 464 6.11 24.95 34.28
C MET A 464 5.54 26.28 34.76
N VAL A 465 5.08 27.15 33.85
CA VAL A 465 4.38 28.40 34.20
C VAL A 465 3.02 28.13 34.85
N MET A 466 2.27 27.14 34.37
CA MET A 466 0.99 26.73 34.97
C MET A 466 1.17 26.09 36.35
N ILE A 467 2.23 25.30 36.56
CA ILE A 467 2.60 24.74 37.87
C ILE A 467 3.01 25.86 38.83
N LEU A 468 3.79 26.85 38.37
CA LEU A 468 4.15 28.02 39.18
C LEU A 468 2.93 28.87 39.56
N LEU A 469 1.97 29.05 38.65
CA LEU A 469 0.71 29.74 38.92
C LEU A 469 -0.19 28.96 39.89
N ALA A 470 -0.23 27.63 39.78
CA ALA A 470 -0.97 26.77 40.70
C ALA A 470 -0.35 26.76 42.12
N LEU A 471 0.98 26.76 42.22
CA LEU A 471 1.70 26.88 43.49
C LEU A 471 1.51 28.26 44.14
N LEU A 472 1.38 29.32 43.33
CA LEU A 472 0.99 30.65 43.81
C LEU A 472 -0.45 30.69 44.33
N CYS A 473 -1.37 29.93 43.71
CA CYS A 473 -2.76 29.84 44.15
C CYS A 473 -2.92 29.03 45.45
N THR A 474 -2.15 27.95 45.64
CA THR A 474 -2.19 27.17 46.89
C THR A 474 -1.51 27.89 48.06
N ALA A 475 -0.55 28.78 47.79
CA ALA A 475 0.04 29.67 48.79
C ALA A 475 -0.95 30.74 49.31
N LEU A 476 -2.02 31.04 48.55
CA LEU A 476 -3.06 32.01 48.93
C LEU A 476 -4.28 31.38 49.61
N SER A 477 -4.37 30.06 49.68
CA SER A 477 -5.44 29.33 50.36
C SER A 477 -4.90 28.53 51.55
N SER A 478 -4.51 29.23 52.62
CA SER A 478 -4.28 28.57 53.91
C SER A 478 -5.59 28.47 54.69
N GLY A 479 -6.11 27.25 54.82
CA GLY A 479 -7.33 27.01 55.60
C GLY A 479 -7.73 25.55 55.71
N VAL A 480 -7.31 24.95 56.83
CA VAL A 480 -7.88 23.77 57.53
C VAL A 480 -7.49 22.38 57.01
N VAL A 481 -6.63 21.75 57.81
CA VAL A 481 -6.43 20.29 57.89
C VAL A 481 -7.43 19.76 58.91
N ASP A 482 -8.17 18.69 58.60
CA ASP A 482 -8.40 17.65 59.60
C ASP A 482 -8.66 16.25 59.03
N ASN A 483 -7.71 15.39 59.40
CA ASN A 483 -7.71 13.97 59.74
C ASN A 483 -8.66 12.94 59.10
N LYS A 484 -8.02 11.88 58.59
CA LYS A 484 -8.58 10.61 58.13
C LYS A 484 -9.35 9.88 59.24
N ARG A 485 -10.53 9.35 58.89
CA ARG A 485 -10.99 8.03 59.34
C ARG A 485 -11.80 7.33 58.25
N SER A 486 -11.44 6.08 58.03
CA SER A 486 -12.06 5.10 57.13
C SER A 486 -13.57 4.98 57.40
N ILE A 487 -14.37 5.36 56.40
CA ILE A 487 -15.81 5.10 56.27
C ILE A 487 -15.99 4.67 54.81
N ARG A 488 -16.69 3.55 54.52
CA ARG A 488 -17.08 3.18 53.15
C ARG A 488 -17.89 4.34 52.55
N PHE A 489 -17.39 4.97 51.48
CA PHE A 489 -17.93 6.21 50.93
C PHE A 489 -19.03 5.99 49.87
N PRO A 490 -19.99 6.93 49.72
CA PRO A 490 -20.94 7.03 48.60
C PRO A 490 -20.32 7.25 47.19
N GLY A 491 -18.97 7.23 47.07
CA GLY A 491 -18.25 7.62 45.85
C GLY A 491 -18.25 6.58 44.74
N GLU A 492 -18.26 5.29 45.07
CA GLU A 492 -18.28 4.20 44.06
C GLU A 492 -19.60 4.18 43.30
N GLU A 493 -20.73 4.43 43.96
CA GLU A 493 -22.03 4.49 43.30
C GLU A 493 -22.13 5.67 42.32
N LEU A 494 -21.53 6.81 42.67
CA LEU A 494 -21.49 7.98 41.79
C LEU A 494 -20.64 7.70 40.55
N GLN A 495 -19.48 7.04 40.70
CA GLN A 495 -18.60 6.66 39.59
C GLN A 495 -19.29 5.66 38.64
N VAL A 496 -20.04 4.69 39.17
CA VAL A 496 -20.83 3.75 38.35
C VAL A 496 -21.90 4.51 37.54
N GLU A 497 -22.62 5.43 38.16
CA GLU A 497 -23.64 6.23 37.47
C GLU A 497 -23.06 7.16 36.40
N GLU A 498 -21.92 7.79 36.67
CA GLU A 498 -21.19 8.59 35.68
C GLU A 498 -20.73 7.75 34.49
N LYS A 499 -20.19 6.54 34.75
CA LYS A 499 -19.76 5.60 33.71
C LYS A 499 -20.95 5.08 32.88
N LEU A 500 -22.09 4.79 33.50
CA LEU A 500 -23.31 4.40 32.78
C LEU A 500 -23.80 5.49 31.84
N LYS A 501 -23.77 6.76 32.27
CA LYS A 501 -24.13 7.91 31.42
C LYS A 501 -23.17 8.10 30.25
N LEU A 502 -21.89 7.76 30.42
CA LEU A 502 -20.90 7.83 29.36
C LEU A 502 -21.12 6.73 28.31
N LEU A 503 -21.33 5.48 28.76
CA LEU A 503 -21.47 4.31 27.89
C LEU A 503 -22.84 4.25 27.19
N ASN A 504 -23.92 4.61 27.90
CA ASN A 504 -25.28 4.56 27.35
C ASN A 504 -25.68 5.92 26.79
N LYS A 505 -25.64 6.04 25.46
CA LYS A 505 -26.03 7.26 24.75
C LYS A 505 -27.56 7.49 24.80
N PRO A 506 -28.03 8.75 24.74
CA PRO A 506 -29.45 9.04 24.59
C PRO A 506 -30.03 8.35 23.35
N PHE A 507 -31.07 7.56 23.56
CA PHE A 507 -31.69 6.75 22.52
C PHE A 507 -33.01 7.35 22.04
N VAL A 508 -33.36 7.07 20.78
CA VAL A 508 -34.64 7.42 20.17
C VAL A 508 -35.70 6.36 20.49
N ARG A 509 -35.30 5.09 20.48
CA ARG A 509 -36.13 3.93 20.78
C ARG A 509 -35.30 2.90 21.55
N SER A 510 -35.94 2.19 22.48
CA SER A 510 -35.34 1.06 23.19
C SER A 510 -36.16 -0.19 22.93
N ILE A 511 -35.50 -1.33 22.73
CA ILE A 511 -36.10 -2.64 22.41
C ILE A 511 -35.66 -3.61 23.49
N GLN A 512 -36.62 -4.23 24.18
CA GLN A 512 -36.34 -5.35 25.08
C GLN A 512 -36.37 -6.64 24.28
N CYS A 513 -35.31 -7.42 24.38
CA CYS A 513 -35.16 -8.66 23.63
C CYS A 513 -35.52 -9.87 24.49
N GLU A 514 -35.96 -10.95 23.84
CA GLU A 514 -36.32 -12.21 24.51
C GLU A 514 -35.14 -12.86 25.25
N ASP A 515 -33.91 -12.56 24.83
CA ASP A 515 -32.66 -13.01 25.45
C ASP A 515 -32.25 -12.20 26.69
N GLY A 516 -32.99 -11.14 27.03
CA GLY A 516 -32.73 -10.26 28.17
C GLY A 516 -31.89 -9.03 27.84
N ASP A 517 -31.37 -8.90 26.62
CA ASP A 517 -30.67 -7.69 26.19
C ASP A 517 -31.65 -6.52 26.00
N ILE A 518 -31.16 -5.30 26.24
CA ILE A 518 -31.85 -4.07 25.89
C ILE A 518 -31.04 -3.37 24.81
N ILE A 519 -31.67 -3.11 23.67
CA ILE A 519 -31.05 -2.44 22.53
C ILE A 519 -31.58 -1.04 22.41
N ASP A 520 -30.67 -0.08 22.41
CA ASP A 520 -30.93 1.32 22.26
C ASP A 520 -30.62 1.76 20.84
N CYS A 521 -31.66 2.20 20.12
CA CYS A 521 -31.52 2.82 18.82
C CYS A 521 -31.08 4.27 19.02
N VAL A 522 -29.80 4.53 18.78
CA VAL A 522 -29.16 5.84 19.01
C VAL A 522 -29.08 6.59 17.69
N ASP A 523 -29.40 7.87 17.69
CA ASP A 523 -29.22 8.75 16.53
C ASP A 523 -27.80 8.64 15.98
N ILE A 524 -27.68 8.45 14.66
CA ILE A 524 -26.39 8.19 14.01
C ILE A 524 -25.35 9.28 14.31
N TYR A 525 -25.75 10.53 14.55
CA TYR A 525 -24.86 11.65 14.88
C TYR A 525 -24.51 11.75 16.38
N LYS A 526 -25.14 10.93 17.23
CA LYS A 526 -24.93 10.89 18.69
C LYS A 526 -24.25 9.60 19.17
N GLN A 527 -23.78 8.77 18.24
CA GLN A 527 -23.08 7.53 18.53
C GLN A 527 -21.73 7.76 19.26
N PRO A 528 -21.21 6.75 19.98
CA PRO A 528 -19.95 6.87 20.73
C PRO A 528 -18.75 7.35 19.90
N ALA A 529 -18.71 7.04 18.60
CA ALA A 529 -17.61 7.42 17.70
C ALA A 529 -17.14 8.88 17.86
N PHE A 530 -18.08 9.82 18.04
CA PHE A 530 -17.81 11.25 18.03
C PHE A 530 -17.33 11.82 19.36
N ASP A 531 -17.25 11.02 20.42
CA ASP A 531 -16.52 11.43 21.61
C ASP A 531 -15.00 11.41 21.36
N HIS A 532 -14.54 10.78 20.27
CA HIS A 532 -13.13 10.74 19.91
C HIS A 532 -12.67 12.14 19.52
N PRO A 533 -11.55 12.68 20.08
CA PRO A 533 -11.12 14.04 19.82
C PRO A 533 -10.95 14.39 18.34
N LEU A 534 -10.48 13.43 17.54
CA LEU A 534 -10.27 13.60 16.10
C LEU A 534 -11.57 13.51 15.25
N LEU A 535 -12.69 13.07 15.84
CA LEU A 535 -13.94 12.81 15.10
C LEU A 535 -15.08 13.79 15.43
N LYS A 536 -14.87 14.80 16.29
CA LYS A 536 -15.93 15.72 16.73
C LYS A 536 -16.72 16.41 15.60
N ASN A 537 -16.06 16.70 14.48
CA ASN A 537 -16.66 17.33 13.29
C ASN A 537 -16.60 16.40 12.06
N HIS A 538 -16.54 15.09 12.29
CA HIS A 538 -16.40 14.11 11.22
C HIS A 538 -17.65 14.06 10.35
N THR A 539 -17.46 14.00 9.03
CA THR A 539 -18.56 13.82 8.08
C THR A 539 -18.81 12.33 7.90
N ILE A 540 -20.02 11.88 8.21
CA ILE A 540 -20.41 10.48 8.09
C ILE A 540 -20.45 10.06 6.63
N ARG A 541 -19.80 8.94 6.31
CA ARG A 541 -19.85 8.27 5.01
C ARG A 541 -20.89 7.16 5.10
N MET A 542 -21.97 7.24 4.33
CA MET A 542 -23.05 6.24 4.42
C MET A 542 -22.76 4.95 3.63
N SER A 543 -21.79 5.00 2.71
CA SER A 543 -21.40 3.85 1.89
C SER A 543 -19.93 3.95 1.45
N PRO A 544 -19.27 2.82 1.15
CA PRO A 544 -17.96 2.82 0.49
C PRO A 544 -17.99 3.49 -0.90
N SER A 545 -16.81 3.86 -1.43
CA SER A 545 -16.66 4.35 -2.82
C SER A 545 -16.88 3.26 -3.87
N PHE A 546 -16.75 1.99 -3.46
CA PHE A 546 -17.00 0.80 -4.26
C PHE A 546 -18.33 0.14 -3.90
N ASP A 547 -18.80 -0.76 -4.78
CA ASP A 547 -20.04 -1.49 -4.59
C ASP A 547 -19.84 -2.70 -3.66
N PRO A 548 -20.44 -2.73 -2.45
CA PRO A 548 -20.29 -3.84 -1.52
C PRO A 548 -21.07 -5.09 -1.94
N THR A 549 -21.86 -5.05 -3.02
CA THR A 549 -22.61 -6.21 -3.52
C THR A 549 -21.88 -6.99 -4.61
N LYS A 550 -20.81 -6.41 -5.18
CA LYS A 550 -19.96 -7.09 -6.15
C LYS A 550 -18.86 -7.84 -5.42
N ASP A 551 -18.94 -9.17 -5.42
CA ASP A 551 -17.82 -10.03 -5.07
C ASP A 551 -17.02 -10.33 -6.34
N ASP A 552 -15.74 -9.98 -6.36
CA ASP A 552 -14.83 -10.20 -7.51
C ASP A 552 -14.40 -11.67 -7.67
N THR A 553 -14.99 -12.62 -6.93
CA THR A 553 -14.59 -14.04 -6.98
C THR A 553 -15.44 -14.88 -7.95
N SER A 554 -14.74 -15.53 -8.89
CA SER A 554 -15.27 -16.53 -9.84
C SER A 554 -15.13 -17.97 -9.33
N ALA A 555 -15.49 -18.25 -8.06
CA ALA A 555 -15.38 -19.59 -7.48
C ALA A 555 -16.77 -20.22 -7.24
N PRO A 556 -16.95 -21.53 -7.53
CA PRO A 556 -18.23 -22.20 -7.34
C PRO A 556 -18.54 -22.39 -5.84
N THR A 557 -19.72 -21.92 -5.43
CA THR A 557 -20.28 -22.04 -4.08
C THR A 557 -20.51 -23.53 -3.75
N MET A 558 -19.58 -24.18 -3.04
CA MET A 558 -19.74 -25.60 -2.63
C MET A 558 -20.41 -25.80 -1.27
N LEU A 559 -20.71 -24.73 -0.52
CA LEU A 559 -21.39 -24.82 0.79
C LEU A 559 -22.77 -24.16 0.75
N ASN A 560 -23.79 -24.97 0.46
CA ASN A 560 -25.22 -24.59 0.42
C ASN A 560 -25.80 -24.37 1.83
N SER A 561 -25.32 -23.39 2.60
CA SER A 561 -26.07 -22.81 3.73
C SER A 561 -25.44 -21.53 4.28
N SER A 562 -25.25 -20.49 3.48
CA SER A 562 -25.12 -19.13 4.03
C SER A 562 -26.53 -18.63 4.37
N LEU A 563 -26.97 -18.84 5.62
CA LEU A 563 -28.12 -18.11 6.12
C LEU A 563 -27.66 -16.66 6.40
N PRO A 564 -28.49 -15.65 6.11
CA PRO A 564 -28.22 -14.27 6.49
C PRO A 564 -27.96 -14.18 8.00
N PHE A 565 -27.25 -13.12 8.40
CA PHE A 565 -26.80 -12.90 9.77
C PHE A 565 -27.99 -12.79 10.73
N SER A 566 -28.41 -13.94 11.26
CA SER A 566 -29.55 -14.03 12.16
C SER A 566 -29.09 -13.70 13.57
N GLN A 567 -29.35 -12.47 14.00
CA GLN A 567 -29.20 -12.10 15.40
C GLN A 567 -30.53 -12.25 16.12
N VAL A 568 -30.46 -12.75 17.36
CA VAL A 568 -31.67 -13.07 18.15
C VAL A 568 -32.58 -11.85 18.30
N TRP A 569 -32.01 -10.65 18.41
CA TRP A 569 -32.75 -9.41 18.61
C TRP A 569 -33.67 -9.01 17.45
N HIS A 570 -33.42 -9.48 16.23
CA HIS A 570 -34.29 -9.20 15.08
C HIS A 570 -35.71 -9.74 15.28
N ARG A 571 -35.89 -10.72 16.18
CA ARG A 571 -37.21 -11.25 16.57
C ARG A 571 -38.02 -10.26 17.40
N SER A 572 -37.36 -9.34 18.09
CA SER A 572 -37.97 -8.37 19.02
C SER A 572 -38.25 -7.01 18.37
N GLY A 573 -37.65 -6.72 17.22
CA GLY A 573 -37.94 -5.52 16.43
C GLY A 573 -36.77 -5.05 15.58
N SER A 574 -36.83 -3.80 15.14
CA SER A 574 -35.80 -3.13 14.34
C SER A 574 -35.65 -1.66 14.72
N CYS A 575 -34.49 -1.08 14.42
CA CYS A 575 -34.22 0.33 14.66
C CYS A 575 -34.80 1.24 13.55
N PRO A 576 -35.32 2.44 13.89
CA PRO A 576 -35.75 3.42 12.91
C PRO A 576 -34.60 3.91 12.01
N ASP A 577 -34.94 4.44 10.84
CA ASP A 577 -33.95 5.05 9.93
C ASP A 577 -33.25 6.26 10.59
N GLY A 578 -31.98 6.45 10.27
CA GLY A 578 -31.14 7.48 10.89
C GLY A 578 -30.65 7.13 12.31
N THR A 579 -30.86 5.89 12.77
CA THR A 579 -30.34 5.40 14.06
C THR A 579 -29.48 4.15 13.87
N ILE A 580 -28.64 3.85 14.86
CA ILE A 580 -27.85 2.61 14.95
C ILE A 580 -28.22 1.84 16.23
N PRO A 581 -28.24 0.50 16.21
CA PRO A 581 -28.48 -0.31 17.40
C PRO A 581 -27.23 -0.36 18.29
N ILE A 582 -27.39 -0.08 19.58
CA ILE A 582 -26.34 -0.21 20.60
C ILE A 582 -26.87 -1.03 21.76
N ARG A 583 -26.12 -2.04 22.21
CA ARG A 583 -26.49 -2.83 23.39
C ARG A 583 -26.29 -1.98 24.66
N ARG A 584 -27.33 -1.87 25.48
CA ARG A 584 -27.26 -1.12 26.74
C ARG A 584 -26.37 -1.83 27.76
N VAL A 585 -25.46 -1.07 28.37
CA VAL A 585 -24.68 -1.52 29.53
C VAL A 585 -25.53 -1.36 30.79
N LEU A 586 -25.75 -2.46 31.51
CA LEU A 586 -26.55 -2.46 32.74
C LEU A 586 -25.66 -2.21 33.96
N ARG A 587 -26.25 -1.63 35.02
CA ARG A 587 -25.53 -1.29 36.27
C ARG A 587 -24.79 -2.49 36.86
N HIS A 588 -25.38 -3.68 36.83
CA HIS A 588 -24.76 -4.88 37.40
C HIS A 588 -23.54 -5.36 36.60
N HIS A 589 -23.44 -5.06 35.29
CA HIS A 589 -22.22 -5.37 34.51
C HIS A 589 -21.02 -4.58 35.05
N LEU A 590 -21.23 -3.31 35.41
CA LEU A 590 -20.16 -2.47 35.96
C LEU A 590 -19.82 -2.82 37.41
N LEU A 591 -20.80 -3.24 38.22
CA LEU A 591 -20.58 -3.66 39.61
C LEU A 591 -19.80 -4.98 39.70
N ASN A 592 -19.96 -5.85 38.70
CA ASN A 592 -19.24 -7.13 38.63
C ASN A 592 -17.87 -7.00 37.93
N ALA A 593 -17.58 -5.85 37.32
CA ALA A 593 -16.30 -5.63 36.66
C ALA A 593 -15.17 -5.50 37.70
N SER A 594 -14.02 -6.11 37.42
CA SER A 594 -12.82 -6.00 38.26
C SER A 594 -12.26 -4.58 38.34
N SER A 595 -12.54 -3.74 37.34
CA SER A 595 -12.19 -2.32 37.29
C SER A 595 -13.15 -1.55 36.38
N LEU A 596 -13.73 -0.46 36.90
CA LEU A 596 -14.60 0.43 36.13
C LEU A 596 -13.87 1.11 34.97
N ASP A 597 -12.60 1.43 35.15
CA ASP A 597 -11.78 2.09 34.12
C ASP A 597 -11.37 1.13 33.00
N ARG A 598 -11.24 -0.16 33.31
CA ARG A 598 -10.86 -1.21 32.35
C ARG A 598 -12.05 -1.98 31.77
N TYR A 599 -13.29 -1.70 32.17
CA TYR A 599 -14.46 -2.37 31.60
C TYR A 599 -14.47 -2.25 30.06
N GLY A 600 -14.59 -3.39 29.37
CA GLY A 600 -14.54 -3.49 27.92
C GLY A 600 -13.13 -3.52 27.30
N LYS A 601 -12.06 -3.26 28.06
CA LYS A 601 -10.68 -3.25 27.55
C LYS A 601 -10.02 -4.62 27.70
N LYS A 602 -9.05 -4.94 26.84
CA LYS A 602 -8.18 -6.11 27.02
C LYS A 602 -7.27 -5.94 28.25
N ASN A 603 -6.94 -7.04 28.90
CA ASN A 603 -6.04 -7.08 30.05
C ASN A 603 -4.59 -7.28 29.60
N THR A 604 -3.91 -6.21 29.21
CA THR A 604 -2.50 -6.29 28.81
C THR A 604 -1.57 -6.34 30.03
N ASN A 605 -0.78 -7.40 30.17
CA ASN A 605 0.39 -7.46 31.05
C ASN A 605 1.48 -8.35 30.41
N VAL A 606 2.74 -7.95 30.64
CA VAL A 606 4.03 -8.51 30.16
C VAL A 606 3.96 -9.25 28.83
N ILE A 607 4.38 -8.57 27.76
CA ILE A 607 4.57 -9.23 26.49
C ILE A 607 6.00 -9.74 26.34
N THR A 608 6.15 -11.03 26.12
CA THR A 608 7.44 -11.67 25.88
C THR A 608 7.69 -11.78 24.38
N LYS A 609 8.85 -11.29 23.93
CA LYS A 609 9.31 -11.43 22.55
C LYS A 609 9.73 -12.89 22.30
N HIS A 610 9.18 -13.52 21.28
CA HIS A 610 9.74 -14.75 20.73
C HIS A 610 10.22 -14.49 19.30
N ASP A 611 11.51 -14.77 19.07
CA ASP A 611 12.10 -14.72 17.75
C ASP A 611 11.90 -16.09 17.10
N PHE A 612 10.96 -16.18 16.17
CA PHE A 612 10.83 -17.33 15.28
C PHE A 612 11.83 -17.19 14.13
N ARG A 613 12.68 -18.19 13.92
CA ARG A 613 13.59 -18.26 12.75
C ARG A 613 12.99 -19.17 11.70
N MET A 614 12.74 -18.66 10.49
CA MET A 614 12.48 -19.49 9.31
C MET A 614 13.16 -18.88 8.07
N LEU A 615 13.91 -19.73 7.32
CA LEU A 615 14.47 -19.42 5.99
C LEU A 615 15.09 -18.00 5.89
N ASP A 616 16.10 -17.72 6.72
CA ASP A 616 16.82 -16.45 6.85
C ASP A 616 16.05 -15.21 7.36
N HIS A 617 14.75 -15.31 7.67
CA HIS A 617 13.97 -14.24 8.30
C HIS A 617 13.63 -14.55 9.77
N THR A 618 13.74 -13.53 10.63
CA THR A 618 13.34 -13.59 12.05
C THR A 618 12.00 -12.89 12.21
N PHE A 619 10.94 -13.64 12.50
CA PHE A 619 9.63 -13.10 12.82
C PHE A 619 9.51 -12.92 14.33
N ALA A 620 9.23 -11.72 14.79
CA ALA A 620 8.91 -11.46 16.19
C ALA A 620 7.39 -11.56 16.38
N VAL A 621 6.90 -12.76 16.70
CA VAL A 621 5.54 -12.92 17.23
C VAL A 621 5.66 -12.76 18.74
N GLY A 622 5.16 -11.66 19.28
CA GLY A 622 5.16 -11.51 20.73
C GLY A 622 3.96 -12.26 21.31
N ILE A 623 4.27 -13.01 22.35
CA ILE A 623 3.32 -13.85 23.07
C ILE A 623 2.88 -13.03 24.27
N GLU A 624 1.61 -12.62 24.28
CA GLU A 624 0.99 -12.08 25.48
C GLU A 624 0.83 -13.24 26.47
N HIS A 625 1.38 -13.11 27.68
CA HIS A 625 1.50 -14.21 28.65
C HIS A 625 0.16 -14.85 29.06
N TYR A 626 -0.96 -14.18 28.77
CA TYR A 626 -2.31 -14.61 29.10
C TYR A 626 -3.15 -15.00 27.89
N HIS A 627 -2.56 -15.04 26.70
CA HIS A 627 -3.25 -15.33 25.44
C HIS A 627 -2.61 -16.49 24.72
N THR A 628 -3.45 -17.32 24.11
CA THR A 628 -3.02 -18.40 23.24
C THR A 628 -3.80 -18.33 21.91
N PRO A 629 -3.15 -17.87 20.82
CA PRO A 629 -3.76 -17.90 19.51
C PRO A 629 -3.59 -19.28 18.83
N ALA A 630 -4.57 -19.67 18.02
CA ALA A 630 -4.41 -20.66 16.96
C ALA A 630 -4.83 -20.01 15.64
N ALA A 631 -3.85 -19.52 14.88
CA ALA A 631 -4.10 -18.64 13.74
C ALA A 631 -3.26 -19.01 12.50
N LEU A 632 -3.83 -18.80 11.32
CA LEU A 632 -3.12 -18.72 10.06
C LEU A 632 -2.62 -17.30 9.88
N ILE A 633 -1.32 -17.13 9.70
CA ILE A 633 -0.67 -15.81 9.63
C ILE A 633 -0.06 -15.61 8.25
N THR A 634 -0.19 -14.40 7.72
CA THR A 634 0.58 -13.91 6.57
C THR A 634 1.16 -12.55 6.90
N SER A 635 2.40 -12.31 6.48
CA SER A 635 3.18 -11.13 6.84
C SER A 635 4.10 -10.74 5.69
N GLY A 636 4.44 -9.45 5.64
CA GLY A 636 5.45 -8.94 4.71
C GLY A 636 4.89 -8.38 3.40
N TYR A 637 3.56 -8.20 3.31
CA TYR A 637 2.92 -7.45 2.24
C TYR A 637 2.22 -6.20 2.75
N SER A 638 1.94 -5.29 1.81
CA SER A 638 1.12 -4.12 2.08
C SER A 638 -0.36 -4.45 1.92
N TYR A 639 -0.94 -5.06 2.95
CA TYR A 639 -2.32 -5.51 2.91
C TYR A 639 -3.29 -4.33 3.02
N THR A 640 -4.24 -4.27 2.10
CA THR A 640 -5.29 -3.26 2.00
C THR A 640 -6.65 -3.84 2.38
N GLY A 641 -6.72 -5.11 2.75
CA GLY A 641 -7.93 -5.74 3.25
C GLY A 641 -7.76 -7.21 3.57
N ALA A 642 -8.74 -7.76 4.27
CA ALA A 642 -8.84 -9.17 4.59
C ALA A 642 -10.32 -9.58 4.67
N LYS A 643 -10.65 -10.76 4.18
CA LYS A 643 -11.97 -11.38 4.37
C LYS A 643 -11.86 -12.87 4.66
N ALA A 644 -12.86 -13.44 5.30
CA ALA A 644 -13.02 -14.89 5.46
C ALA A 644 -14.42 -15.27 5.92
N ASP A 645 -14.75 -16.55 5.72
CA ASP A 645 -15.90 -17.22 6.31
C ASP A 645 -15.49 -17.89 7.62
N ILE A 646 -16.01 -17.40 8.74
CA ILE A 646 -15.67 -17.83 10.10
C ILE A 646 -16.78 -18.77 10.60
N ASN A 647 -16.44 -20.03 10.86
CA ASN A 647 -17.39 -21.00 11.41
C ASN A 647 -17.80 -20.61 12.85
N VAL A 648 -19.10 -20.70 13.16
CA VAL A 648 -19.68 -20.18 14.41
C VAL A 648 -19.97 -21.32 15.38
N TRP A 649 -19.41 -21.24 16.58
CA TRP A 649 -19.65 -22.15 17.71
C TRP A 649 -19.96 -21.39 18.99
N ASN A 650 -20.51 -22.07 20.00
CA ASN A 650 -20.65 -21.55 21.37
C ASN A 650 -19.78 -22.35 22.35
N PRO A 651 -18.44 -22.14 22.33
CA PRO A 651 -17.52 -22.84 23.21
C PRO A 651 -17.74 -22.50 24.69
N ARG A 652 -17.40 -23.46 25.55
CA ARG A 652 -17.39 -23.25 27.00
C ARG A 652 -16.24 -22.32 27.38
N VAL A 653 -16.55 -21.21 28.04
CA VAL A 653 -15.58 -20.44 28.83
C VAL A 653 -15.65 -20.95 30.28
N ASP A 654 -14.53 -21.08 30.99
CA ASP A 654 -14.45 -21.68 32.34
C ASP A 654 -14.73 -20.68 33.47
N ALA A 655 -14.15 -19.47 33.40
CA ALA A 655 -14.34 -18.40 34.40
C ALA A 655 -14.96 -17.14 33.78
N ASP A 656 -15.39 -16.18 34.59
CA ASP A 656 -16.09 -14.96 34.11
C ASP A 656 -15.11 -13.90 33.57
N ASP A 657 -13.85 -13.95 33.97
CA ASP A 657 -12.75 -13.07 33.55
C ASP A 657 -11.95 -13.64 32.37
N GLU A 658 -12.41 -14.74 31.76
CA GLU A 658 -11.81 -15.38 30.60
C GLU A 658 -12.67 -15.16 29.34
N TYR A 659 -12.08 -15.29 28.16
CA TYR A 659 -12.84 -15.24 26.91
C TYR A 659 -12.20 -16.08 25.81
N THR A 660 -12.99 -16.38 24.77
CA THR A 660 -12.50 -16.99 23.53
C THR A 660 -13.12 -16.31 22.30
N THR A 661 -12.38 -16.30 21.19
CA THR A 661 -12.78 -15.70 19.93
C THR A 661 -12.53 -16.62 18.73
N ALA A 662 -13.23 -16.35 17.64
CA ALA A 662 -12.75 -16.64 16.29
C ALA A 662 -12.88 -15.37 15.44
N GLN A 663 -11.79 -14.98 14.77
CA GLN A 663 -11.64 -13.64 14.26
C GLN A 663 -10.62 -13.50 13.13
N ILE A 664 -10.63 -12.32 12.53
CA ILE A 664 -9.65 -11.80 11.59
C ILE A 664 -8.88 -10.68 12.32
N TRP A 665 -7.56 -10.59 12.13
CA TRP A 665 -6.74 -9.49 12.60
C TRP A 665 -6.07 -8.78 11.44
N LEU A 666 -6.03 -7.45 11.49
CA LEU A 666 -5.12 -6.62 10.71
C LEU A 666 -4.21 -5.87 11.68
N ARG A 667 -2.89 -6.00 11.52
CA ARG A 667 -1.90 -5.35 12.39
C ARG A 667 -0.88 -4.57 11.58
N ASN A 668 -0.44 -3.44 12.13
CA ASN A 668 0.73 -2.71 11.63
C ASN A 668 1.43 -2.00 12.81
N GLY A 669 2.75 -1.91 12.75
CA GLY A 669 3.57 -1.24 13.75
C GLY A 669 4.33 -2.20 14.67
N PRO A 670 5.17 -1.66 15.55
CA PRO A 670 6.03 -2.45 16.42
C PRO A 670 5.19 -3.32 17.36
N PHE A 671 5.68 -4.53 17.62
CA PHE A 671 4.97 -5.57 18.36
C PHE A 671 4.28 -5.11 19.67
N ASN A 672 4.92 -4.25 20.45
CA ASN A 672 4.39 -3.77 21.74
C ASN A 672 3.66 -2.42 21.66
N ASN A 673 3.52 -1.84 20.48
CA ASN A 673 2.87 -0.54 20.27
C ASN A 673 2.35 -0.47 18.84
N SER A 674 1.58 -1.48 18.45
CA SER A 674 1.00 -1.66 17.14
C SER A 674 -0.45 -1.20 17.12
N ASP A 675 -0.87 -0.79 15.94
CA ASP A 675 -2.27 -0.63 15.61
C ASP A 675 -2.86 -1.99 15.27
N THR A 676 -4.10 -2.23 15.67
CA THR A 676 -4.80 -3.47 15.36
C THR A 676 -6.28 -3.21 15.14
N ILE A 677 -6.86 -3.89 14.14
CA ILE A 677 -8.30 -4.06 13.94
C ILE A 677 -8.58 -5.56 14.04
N GLU A 678 -9.56 -5.94 14.85
CA GLU A 678 -10.02 -7.31 15.05
C GLU A 678 -11.54 -7.39 14.92
N LEU A 679 -12.03 -8.47 14.31
CA LEU A 679 -13.44 -8.68 14.07
C LEU A 679 -13.78 -10.16 13.97
N GLY A 680 -14.95 -10.55 14.45
CA GLY A 680 -15.39 -11.93 14.43
C GLY A 680 -16.50 -12.20 15.42
N TRP A 681 -16.51 -13.41 15.99
CA TRP A 681 -17.39 -13.75 17.10
C TRP A 681 -16.59 -14.08 18.37
N MET A 682 -17.17 -13.82 19.53
CA MET A 682 -16.56 -14.12 20.83
C MET A 682 -17.57 -14.60 21.86
N VAL A 683 -17.07 -15.27 22.90
CA VAL A 683 -17.78 -15.56 24.15
C VAL A 683 -17.01 -14.88 25.28
N ASN A 684 -17.59 -13.84 25.90
CA ASN A 684 -16.91 -13.02 26.91
C ASN A 684 -17.86 -12.57 28.04
N PRO A 685 -17.93 -13.33 29.15
CA PRO A 685 -18.81 -13.01 30.28
C PRO A 685 -18.48 -11.68 30.96
N SER A 686 -17.20 -11.30 31.01
CA SER A 686 -16.77 -10.04 31.67
C SER A 686 -17.34 -8.79 31.00
N VAL A 687 -17.59 -8.86 29.67
CA VAL A 687 -18.17 -7.76 28.89
C VAL A 687 -19.67 -7.94 28.79
N TYR A 688 -20.14 -9.15 28.46
CA TYR A 688 -21.53 -9.35 28.07
C TYR A 688 -22.47 -9.72 29.21
N GLY A 689 -21.95 -10.30 30.30
CA GLY A 689 -22.73 -10.82 31.42
C GLY A 689 -23.25 -12.25 31.20
N ASP A 690 -22.93 -12.87 30.06
CA ASP A 690 -23.34 -14.22 29.69
C ASP A 690 -22.25 -14.99 28.94
N ARG A 691 -22.52 -16.26 28.63
CA ARG A 691 -21.65 -17.17 27.87
C ARG A 691 -22.25 -17.48 26.50
N GLN A 692 -22.80 -16.48 25.81
CA GLN A 692 -23.36 -16.62 24.47
C GLN A 692 -22.38 -16.09 23.42
N THR A 693 -22.36 -16.72 22.25
CA THR A 693 -21.58 -16.27 21.09
C THR A 693 -22.14 -14.99 20.51
N ARG A 694 -21.31 -13.94 20.50
CA ARG A 694 -21.69 -12.59 20.08
C ARG A 694 -20.75 -12.07 19.01
N LEU A 695 -21.29 -11.31 18.06
CA LEU A 695 -20.48 -10.56 17.10
C LEU A 695 -19.68 -9.51 17.84
N PHE A 696 -18.42 -9.32 17.49
CA PHE A 696 -17.65 -8.24 18.07
C PHE A 696 -16.70 -7.59 17.07
N ILE A 697 -16.31 -6.38 17.43
CA ILE A 697 -15.12 -5.72 16.90
C ILE A 697 -14.21 -5.31 18.05
N TYR A 698 -12.94 -5.14 17.75
CA TYR A 698 -11.95 -4.54 18.63
C TYR A 698 -10.95 -3.76 17.80
N TRP A 699 -10.46 -2.64 18.31
CA TRP A 699 -9.34 -1.94 17.69
C TRP A 699 -8.53 -1.17 18.72
N THR A 700 -7.26 -0.94 18.44
CA THR A 700 -6.32 -0.23 19.32
C THR A 700 -5.20 0.41 18.49
N ILE A 701 -4.51 1.39 19.06
CA ILE A 701 -3.35 2.07 18.45
C ILE A 701 -2.05 1.88 19.25
N ASP A 702 -2.12 1.07 20.31
CA ASP A 702 -1.03 0.87 21.26
C ASP A 702 -1.01 -0.55 21.84
N SER A 703 -1.40 -1.54 21.02
CA SER A 703 -1.50 -2.95 21.41
C SER A 703 -2.33 -3.16 22.69
N GLY A 704 -3.42 -2.40 22.88
CA GLY A 704 -4.35 -2.56 23.99
C GLY A 704 -3.87 -2.00 25.33
N LYS A 705 -2.73 -1.28 25.37
CA LYS A 705 -2.14 -0.78 26.62
C LYS A 705 -3.02 0.26 27.31
N SER A 706 -3.37 1.31 26.59
CA SER A 706 -4.22 2.40 27.09
C SER A 706 -5.45 2.62 26.23
N THR A 707 -5.37 2.28 24.94
CA THR A 707 -6.44 2.44 23.96
C THR A 707 -7.10 1.12 23.58
N GLY A 708 -8.31 1.21 23.07
CA GLY A 708 -9.07 0.07 22.57
C GLY A 708 -9.99 -0.57 23.60
N CYS A 709 -11.16 -0.97 23.12
CA CYS A 709 -12.10 -1.81 23.83
C CYS A 709 -13.06 -2.48 22.84
N PHE A 710 -13.83 -3.44 23.32
CA PHE A 710 -14.77 -4.20 22.51
C PHE A 710 -15.96 -3.33 22.08
N ASP A 711 -16.42 -3.59 20.85
CA ASP A 711 -17.60 -2.97 20.22
C ASP A 711 -17.55 -1.42 20.24
N LEU A 712 -18.69 -0.81 20.57
CA LEU A 712 -18.85 0.65 20.65
C LEU A 712 -18.59 1.19 22.07
N LEU A 713 -17.97 0.40 22.96
CA LEU A 713 -17.65 0.85 24.32
C LEU A 713 -16.58 1.97 24.34
N CYS A 714 -15.87 2.17 23.21
CA CYS A 714 -14.85 3.19 23.02
C CYS A 714 -15.15 4.00 21.75
N PRO A 715 -14.78 5.28 21.75
CA PRO A 715 -15.03 6.13 20.61
C PRO A 715 -13.99 5.91 19.50
N GLY A 716 -14.43 5.71 18.26
CA GLY A 716 -13.57 5.75 17.06
C GLY A 716 -14.10 4.96 15.86
N PHE A 717 -14.90 3.92 16.09
CA PHE A 717 -15.62 3.22 15.01
C PHE A 717 -16.94 3.93 14.71
N VAL A 718 -17.18 4.28 13.45
CA VAL A 718 -18.41 4.93 12.98
C VAL A 718 -19.33 3.85 12.41
N GLN A 719 -20.34 3.45 13.16
CA GLN A 719 -21.38 2.55 12.66
C GLN A 719 -22.40 3.33 11.83
N VAL A 720 -22.84 2.75 10.71
CA VAL A 720 -23.80 3.40 9.80
C VAL A 720 -25.02 2.53 9.49
N ASN A 721 -24.90 1.21 9.67
CA ASN A 721 -26.01 0.30 9.46
C ASN A 721 -26.84 0.10 10.74
N LYS A 722 -28.17 -0.01 10.56
CA LYS A 722 -29.16 -0.13 11.63
C LYS A 722 -29.62 -1.57 11.91
N ASP A 723 -29.23 -2.51 11.06
CA ASP A 723 -29.69 -3.89 11.04
C ASP A 723 -28.67 -4.85 11.66
N ILE A 724 -27.41 -4.44 11.85
CA ILE A 724 -26.37 -5.23 12.50
C ILE A 724 -26.03 -4.63 13.87
N LEU A 725 -26.16 -5.44 14.92
CA LEU A 725 -25.80 -5.08 16.29
C LEU A 725 -24.42 -5.65 16.64
N LEU A 726 -23.44 -4.78 16.89
CA LEU A 726 -22.18 -5.16 17.54
C LEU A 726 -22.46 -5.57 19.00
N GLY A 727 -21.87 -6.67 19.43
CA GLY A 727 -22.16 -7.31 20.71
C GLY A 727 -23.46 -8.14 20.73
N GLY A 728 -24.17 -8.30 19.60
CA GLY A 728 -25.43 -9.06 19.53
C GLY A 728 -25.24 -10.58 19.42
N ILE A 729 -26.15 -11.36 20.00
CA ILE A 729 -26.10 -12.84 19.98
C ILE A 729 -26.31 -13.37 18.56
N ILE A 730 -25.39 -14.24 18.11
CA ILE A 730 -25.46 -14.93 16.82
C ILE A 730 -26.20 -16.26 17.00
N SER A 731 -27.21 -16.53 16.16
CA SER A 731 -27.97 -17.80 16.22
C SER A 731 -28.52 -18.18 14.84
N PRO A 732 -28.47 -19.46 14.43
CA PRO A 732 -27.97 -20.63 15.17
C PRO A 732 -26.44 -20.76 15.16
N THR A 733 -25.91 -21.60 16.06
CA THR A 733 -24.49 -22.00 16.10
C THR A 733 -24.32 -23.42 15.58
N SER A 734 -23.11 -23.76 15.14
CA SER A 734 -22.77 -25.11 14.64
C SER A 734 -22.88 -26.16 15.73
N ALA A 735 -23.07 -27.41 15.32
CA ALA A 735 -23.17 -28.56 16.21
C ALA A 735 -22.42 -29.77 15.64
N PHE A 736 -21.97 -30.66 16.53
CA PHE A 736 -21.34 -31.92 16.13
C PHE A 736 -22.30 -32.79 15.32
N HIS A 737 -21.80 -33.34 14.21
CA HIS A 737 -22.60 -34.12 13.25
C HIS A 737 -23.88 -33.42 12.76
N GLY A 738 -23.96 -32.10 12.94
CA GLY A 738 -25.11 -31.27 12.60
C GLY A 738 -24.78 -30.23 11.54
N GLN A 739 -25.73 -29.33 11.32
CA GLN A 739 -25.54 -28.21 10.41
C GLN A 739 -24.40 -27.31 10.89
N GLN A 740 -23.50 -26.95 9.97
CA GLN A 740 -22.42 -25.99 10.21
C GLN A 740 -22.90 -24.60 9.74
N TYR A 741 -22.63 -23.59 10.56
CA TYR A 741 -22.95 -22.19 10.26
C TYR A 741 -21.67 -21.36 10.26
N HIS A 742 -21.60 -20.36 9.40
CA HIS A 742 -20.47 -19.43 9.31
C HIS A 742 -20.96 -18.00 9.11
N ILE A 743 -20.11 -17.04 9.45
CA ILE A 743 -20.30 -15.61 9.16
C ILE A 743 -19.18 -15.15 8.23
N SER A 744 -19.52 -14.38 7.21
CA SER A 744 -18.55 -13.87 6.22
C SER A 744 -18.31 -12.40 6.48
N LEU A 745 -17.09 -12.06 6.88
CA LEU A 745 -16.71 -10.72 7.28
C LEU A 745 -15.52 -10.23 6.45
N GLU A 746 -15.50 -8.93 6.17
CA GLU A 746 -14.44 -8.26 5.44
C GLU A 746 -14.07 -6.93 6.11
N VAL A 747 -12.77 -6.69 6.23
CA VAL A 747 -12.20 -5.36 6.45
C VAL A 747 -11.45 -4.95 5.20
N VAL A 748 -11.75 -3.77 4.67
CA VAL A 748 -11.13 -3.30 3.43
C VAL A 748 -10.90 -1.80 3.46
N LYS A 749 -9.73 -1.39 2.98
CA LYS A 749 -9.32 -0.01 2.84
C LYS A 749 -10.01 0.62 1.63
N ASP A 750 -10.67 1.74 1.88
CA ASP A 750 -11.16 2.68 0.87
C ASP A 750 -10.20 3.87 0.81
N PHE A 751 -9.42 3.92 -0.26
CA PHE A 751 -8.41 4.96 -0.48
C PHE A 751 -9.02 6.30 -0.89
N ASP A 752 -10.20 6.31 -1.52
CA ASP A 752 -10.86 7.56 -1.92
C ASP A 752 -11.41 8.30 -0.70
N GLN A 753 -11.95 7.53 0.26
CA GLN A 753 -12.52 8.08 1.49
C GLN A 753 -11.50 8.12 2.65
N MET A 754 -10.36 7.44 2.51
CA MET A 754 -9.36 7.25 3.56
C MET A 754 -9.95 6.64 4.85
N VAL A 755 -10.68 5.54 4.70
CA VAL A 755 -11.31 4.79 5.80
C VAL A 755 -11.10 3.28 5.64
N TRP A 756 -11.18 2.53 6.75
CA TRP A 756 -11.30 1.07 6.72
C TRP A 756 -12.76 0.68 6.92
N TRP A 757 -13.37 0.07 5.92
CA TRP A 757 -14.76 -0.41 5.99
C TRP A 757 -14.84 -1.81 6.59
N LEU A 758 -15.82 -2.02 7.46
CA LEU A 758 -16.32 -3.31 7.89
C LEU A 758 -17.54 -3.69 7.06
N ILE A 759 -17.48 -4.83 6.37
CA ILE A 759 -18.55 -5.35 5.52
C ILE A 759 -18.95 -6.74 6.00
N SER A 760 -20.24 -6.95 6.23
CA SER A 760 -20.83 -8.29 6.32
C SER A 760 -21.08 -8.77 4.90
N ARG A 761 -20.33 -9.76 4.44
CA ARG A 761 -20.52 -10.41 3.14
C ARG A 761 -21.67 -11.42 3.17
N THR A 762 -22.03 -11.91 4.35
CA THR A 762 -23.23 -12.73 4.54
C THR A 762 -24.50 -11.97 4.14
N ASP A 763 -24.58 -10.67 4.43
CA ASP A 763 -25.75 -9.83 4.13
C ASP A 763 -25.50 -8.82 2.99
N ASN A 764 -24.25 -8.71 2.53
CA ASN A 764 -23.76 -7.63 1.64
C ASN A 764 -24.03 -6.22 2.19
N ILE A 765 -23.80 -6.04 3.51
CA ILE A 765 -24.06 -4.80 4.24
C ILE A 765 -22.74 -4.17 4.70
N ALA A 766 -22.57 -2.88 4.41
CA ALA A 766 -21.53 -2.07 5.05
C ALA A 766 -21.96 -1.71 6.48
N VAL A 767 -21.31 -2.30 7.48
CA VAL A 767 -21.66 -2.15 8.90
C VAL A 767 -21.28 -0.75 9.39
N GLY A 768 -20.06 -0.34 9.07
CA GLY A 768 -19.42 0.88 9.57
C GLY A 768 -17.95 0.94 9.16
N TYR A 769 -17.23 1.93 9.66
CA TYR A 769 -15.83 2.14 9.27
C TYR A 769 -14.99 2.80 10.37
N TRP A 770 -13.67 2.61 10.26
CA TRP A 770 -12.67 3.34 11.02
C TRP A 770 -12.03 4.43 10.16
N PRO A 771 -12.15 5.72 10.52
CA PRO A 771 -11.40 6.79 9.88
C PRO A 771 -9.90 6.59 10.07
N CYS A 772 -9.10 6.69 9.00
CA CYS A 772 -7.70 6.29 9.08
C CYS A 772 -6.82 7.22 9.93
N ASN A 773 -7.25 8.46 10.12
CA ASN A 773 -6.57 9.45 10.97
C ASN A 773 -6.57 9.10 12.47
N ILE A 774 -7.34 8.11 12.91
CA ILE A 774 -7.29 7.64 14.30
C ILE A 774 -6.12 6.68 14.54
N PHE A 775 -5.53 6.12 13.48
CA PHE A 775 -4.45 5.14 13.52
C PHE A 775 -3.07 5.79 13.36
N ASN A 776 -2.05 5.22 14.00
CA ASN A 776 -0.65 5.60 13.86
C ASN A 776 0.04 4.89 12.68
N TYR A 777 -0.23 3.60 12.51
CA TYR A 777 0.39 2.68 11.55
C TYR A 777 -0.61 2.14 10.53
N LEU A 778 -1.84 1.82 10.95
CA LEU A 778 -2.92 1.40 10.04
C LEU A 778 -3.51 2.57 9.23
N PHE A 779 -2.89 3.76 9.26
CA PHE A 779 -3.32 4.90 8.44
C PHE A 779 -3.36 4.55 6.93
N ASN A 780 -2.39 3.75 6.46
CA ASN A 780 -2.27 3.36 5.05
C ASN A 780 -2.62 1.88 4.82
N ILE A 781 -1.89 0.97 5.45
CA ILE A 781 -1.88 -0.48 5.15
C ILE A 781 -1.75 -1.29 6.43
N ALA A 782 -2.08 -2.58 6.35
CA ALA A 782 -1.66 -3.59 7.33
C ALA A 782 -0.38 -4.30 6.85
N GLU A 783 0.47 -4.71 7.79
CA GLU A 783 1.71 -5.47 7.52
C GLU A 783 1.52 -6.96 7.79
N VAL A 784 0.58 -7.29 8.70
CA VAL A 784 0.25 -8.65 9.12
C VAL A 784 -1.26 -8.81 9.07
N VAL A 785 -1.69 -9.95 8.53
CA VAL A 785 -3.08 -10.40 8.58
C VAL A 785 -3.13 -11.80 9.17
N GLU A 786 -4.07 -12.03 10.08
CA GLU A 786 -4.24 -13.28 10.79
C GLU A 786 -5.70 -13.74 10.70
N TRP A 787 -5.94 -15.05 10.68
CA TRP A 787 -7.27 -15.66 10.76
C TRP A 787 -7.26 -16.86 11.71
N GLY A 788 -8.24 -16.99 12.59
CA GLY A 788 -8.27 -18.12 13.55
C GLY A 788 -8.93 -17.76 14.87
N GLY A 789 -8.47 -18.39 15.96
CA GLY A 789 -9.01 -18.18 17.30
C GLY A 789 -7.99 -17.67 18.30
N ASP A 790 -8.47 -17.01 19.36
CA ASP A 790 -7.68 -16.60 20.52
C ASP A 790 -8.44 -16.95 21.81
N VAL A 791 -7.69 -17.32 22.84
CA VAL A 791 -8.22 -17.53 24.19
C VAL A 791 -7.43 -16.66 25.15
N TYR A 792 -8.14 -15.93 26.00
CA TYR A 792 -7.56 -15.20 27.12
C TYR A 792 -7.88 -15.89 28.45
N SER A 793 -6.87 -16.12 29.28
CA SER A 793 -7.06 -16.54 30.66
C SER A 793 -5.94 -16.06 31.60
N PRO A 794 -6.26 -15.58 32.81
CA PRO A 794 -5.26 -15.35 33.85
C PRO A 794 -4.56 -16.64 34.31
N ARG A 795 -5.15 -17.81 34.05
CA ARG A 795 -4.60 -19.14 34.34
C ARG A 795 -3.88 -19.77 33.14
N MET A 796 -3.60 -19.00 32.08
CA MET A 796 -2.73 -19.48 31.01
C MET A 796 -1.38 -19.92 31.60
N HIS A 797 -0.92 -21.10 31.18
CA HIS A 797 0.30 -21.75 31.67
C HIS A 797 0.38 -21.99 33.19
N GLN A 798 -0.76 -22.05 33.89
CA GLN A 798 -0.83 -22.49 35.29
C GLN A 798 -1.43 -23.90 35.38
N GLU A 799 -1.09 -24.67 36.42
CA GLU A 799 -1.72 -25.95 36.72
C GLU A 799 -2.72 -25.80 37.88
N PRO A 800 -4.00 -26.21 37.72
CA PRO A 800 -4.58 -26.75 36.50
C PRO A 800 -4.79 -25.67 35.43
N HIS A 801 -4.61 -26.03 34.16
CA HIS A 801 -4.83 -25.14 33.03
C HIS A 801 -6.30 -24.71 32.94
N THR A 802 -6.58 -23.61 32.26
CA THR A 802 -7.97 -23.22 32.01
C THR A 802 -8.69 -24.28 31.18
N ALA A 803 -9.95 -24.55 31.54
CA ALA A 803 -10.85 -25.38 30.75
C ALA A 803 -11.72 -24.54 29.78
N THR A 804 -11.31 -23.30 29.49
CA THR A 804 -11.89 -22.48 28.43
C THR A 804 -11.52 -23.09 27.09
N ALA A 805 -12.53 -23.43 26.30
CA ALA A 805 -12.38 -24.03 24.99
C ALA A 805 -12.20 -22.97 23.90
N MET A 806 -11.44 -23.33 22.86
CA MET A 806 -11.33 -22.55 21.62
C MET A 806 -12.16 -23.20 20.51
N GLY A 807 -12.81 -22.38 19.68
CA GLY A 807 -13.55 -22.85 18.50
C GLY A 807 -14.67 -23.80 18.89
N SER A 808 -14.58 -25.06 18.47
CA SER A 808 -15.56 -26.10 18.77
C SER A 808 -15.23 -26.93 20.02
N SER A 809 -14.14 -26.64 20.74
CA SER A 809 -13.50 -27.47 21.78
C SER A 809 -12.74 -28.71 21.29
N TYR A 810 -12.80 -29.05 20.01
CA TYR A 810 -12.04 -30.15 19.42
C TYR A 810 -10.75 -29.65 18.78
N PHE A 811 -9.72 -30.49 18.73
CA PHE A 811 -8.47 -30.17 18.06
C PHE A 811 -8.67 -30.06 16.54
N ALA A 812 -7.85 -29.22 15.90
CA ALA A 812 -7.86 -28.97 14.46
C ALA A 812 -7.79 -30.26 13.61
N SER A 813 -7.08 -31.29 14.09
CA SER A 813 -6.89 -32.58 13.41
C SER A 813 -8.16 -33.42 13.24
N GLU A 814 -9.26 -33.03 13.90
CA GLU A 814 -10.56 -33.68 13.75
C GLU A 814 -11.34 -33.15 12.53
N HIS A 815 -10.84 -32.08 11.90
CA HIS A 815 -11.32 -31.49 10.64
C HIS A 815 -12.84 -31.27 10.58
N TRP A 816 -13.43 -31.40 9.39
CA TRP A 816 -14.81 -31.04 9.09
C TRP A 816 -15.82 -31.70 10.04
N SER A 817 -16.87 -30.96 10.40
CA SER A 817 -17.93 -31.37 11.35
C SER A 817 -17.51 -31.51 12.82
N PHE A 818 -16.22 -31.40 13.15
CA PHE A 818 -15.72 -31.45 14.52
C PHE A 818 -14.95 -30.20 14.91
N ALA A 819 -13.89 -29.86 14.19
CA ALA A 819 -13.07 -28.69 14.44
C ALA A 819 -13.76 -27.41 13.91
N CYS A 820 -13.49 -26.28 14.58
CA CYS A 820 -13.86 -24.98 14.02
C CYS A 820 -12.94 -24.67 12.85
N PHE A 821 -13.44 -23.91 11.86
CA PHE A 821 -12.66 -23.60 10.66
C PHE A 821 -12.83 -22.15 10.20
N ILE A 822 -11.80 -21.67 9.52
CA ILE A 822 -11.84 -20.50 8.63
C ILE A 822 -11.85 -21.03 7.20
N HIS A 823 -12.88 -20.67 6.44
CA HIS A 823 -12.99 -20.97 5.02
C HIS A 823 -12.71 -19.72 4.20
N GLN A 824 -12.07 -19.91 3.04
CA GLN A 824 -11.64 -18.85 2.14
C GLN A 824 -10.95 -17.67 2.87
N PRO A 825 -9.88 -17.89 3.63
CA PRO A 825 -9.06 -16.77 4.07
C PRO A 825 -8.54 -16.06 2.82
N ARG A 826 -8.78 -14.75 2.75
CA ARG A 826 -8.37 -13.90 1.63
C ARG A 826 -7.70 -12.65 2.16
N MET A 827 -6.52 -12.36 1.62
CA MET A 827 -5.89 -11.07 1.75
C MET A 827 -6.15 -10.24 0.49
N ARG A 828 -6.18 -8.92 0.64
CA ARG A 828 -6.17 -7.96 -0.46
C ARG A 828 -4.89 -7.15 -0.34
N ASP A 829 -4.16 -7.04 -1.44
CA ASP A 829 -2.95 -6.22 -1.54
C ASP A 829 -3.23 -5.01 -2.46
N TYR A 830 -2.19 -4.27 -2.87
CA TYR A 830 -2.33 -3.12 -3.78
C TYR A 830 -2.76 -3.48 -5.20
N SER A 831 -2.73 -4.76 -5.59
CA SER A 831 -3.36 -5.18 -6.86
C SER A 831 -4.89 -5.07 -6.81
N MET A 832 -5.45 -4.73 -5.65
CA MET A 832 -6.89 -4.58 -5.39
C MET A 832 -7.68 -5.86 -5.57
N THR A 833 -7.01 -7.00 -5.73
CA THR A 833 -7.61 -8.33 -5.90
C THR A 833 -7.49 -9.16 -4.63
N TYR A 834 -8.50 -9.99 -4.37
CA TYR A 834 -8.49 -10.94 -3.26
C TYR A 834 -7.74 -12.20 -3.64
N LYS A 835 -6.78 -12.60 -2.79
CA LYS A 835 -5.92 -13.77 -3.00
C LYS A 835 -5.88 -14.62 -1.74
N TYR A 836 -5.66 -15.92 -1.92
CA TYR A 836 -5.28 -16.77 -0.80
C TYR A 836 -3.96 -16.25 -0.18
N PRO A 837 -3.83 -16.19 1.15
CA PRO A 837 -2.61 -15.68 1.78
C PRO A 837 -1.43 -16.61 1.50
N TYR A 838 -0.43 -16.12 0.75
CA TYR A 838 0.80 -16.86 0.47
C TYR A 838 2.01 -15.90 0.49
N PRO A 839 3.11 -16.25 1.19
CA PRO A 839 3.21 -17.35 2.15
C PRO A 839 2.23 -17.18 3.33
N SER A 840 1.70 -18.30 3.81
CA SER A 840 0.94 -18.37 5.06
C SER A 840 1.41 -19.54 5.92
N PHE A 841 1.30 -19.38 7.24
CA PHE A 841 1.77 -20.37 8.19
C PHE A 841 0.83 -20.47 9.39
N PRO A 842 0.47 -21.70 9.83
CA PRO A 842 -0.26 -21.88 11.08
C PRO A 842 0.66 -21.60 12.26
N TYR A 843 0.15 -20.88 13.26
CA TYR A 843 0.84 -20.54 14.49
C TYR A 843 -0.03 -20.91 15.70
N THR A 844 0.53 -21.71 16.61
CA THR A 844 -0.11 -22.09 17.87
C THR A 844 0.96 -22.41 18.92
N PRO A 845 1.12 -21.61 19.99
CA PRO A 845 2.18 -21.82 20.96
C PRO A 845 1.91 -22.99 21.92
N ASP A 846 0.67 -23.16 22.41
CA ASP A 846 0.30 -24.24 23.34
C ASP A 846 -0.39 -25.42 22.64
N VAL A 847 0.38 -26.12 21.79
CA VAL A 847 -0.13 -27.20 20.89
C VAL A 847 -0.84 -28.36 21.62
N ASN A 848 -0.57 -28.57 22.90
CA ASN A 848 -1.23 -29.60 23.71
C ASN A 848 -2.60 -29.17 24.27
N CYS A 849 -2.86 -27.87 24.30
CA CYS A 849 -4.08 -27.27 24.86
C CYS A 849 -5.04 -26.85 23.74
N TYR A 850 -4.47 -26.30 22.66
CA TYR A 850 -5.17 -25.86 21.44
C TYR A 850 -4.34 -26.22 20.21
N SER A 851 -4.95 -26.35 19.04
CA SER A 851 -4.23 -26.59 17.78
C SER A 851 -4.83 -25.80 16.62
N GLY A 852 -3.98 -25.53 15.62
CA GLY A 852 -4.35 -24.93 14.34
C GLY A 852 -3.67 -25.68 13.20
N GLU A 853 -4.40 -25.98 12.13
CA GLU A 853 -3.94 -26.76 11.00
C GLU A 853 -4.49 -26.19 9.68
N ASN A 854 -3.60 -25.91 8.73
CA ASN A 854 -3.99 -25.46 7.39
C ASN A 854 -4.05 -26.66 6.44
N TYR A 855 -5.26 -27.18 6.20
CA TYR A 855 -5.46 -28.52 5.62
C TYR A 855 -6.33 -28.50 4.36
N ALA A 856 -5.94 -29.28 3.35
CA ALA A 856 -6.70 -29.51 2.12
C ALA A 856 -6.90 -31.01 1.89
N ASP A 857 -8.15 -31.44 1.68
CA ASP A 857 -8.51 -32.86 1.46
C ASP A 857 -7.89 -33.43 0.17
N ILE A 858 -7.71 -32.59 -0.85
CA ILE A 858 -7.22 -32.99 -2.18
C ILE A 858 -6.06 -32.08 -2.58
N LEU A 859 -5.02 -32.66 -3.17
CA LEU A 859 -3.96 -31.92 -3.84
C LEU A 859 -4.55 -30.89 -4.82
N PHE A 860 -4.06 -29.65 -4.77
CA PHE A 860 -4.51 -28.51 -5.59
C PHE A 860 -5.89 -27.90 -5.24
N THR A 861 -6.50 -28.27 -4.12
CA THR A 861 -7.62 -27.51 -3.54
C THR A 861 -7.11 -26.48 -2.53
N GLU A 862 -7.77 -25.32 -2.44
CA GLU A 862 -7.43 -24.35 -1.41
C GLU A 862 -7.74 -24.92 -0.03
N PRO A 863 -6.81 -24.79 0.95
CA PRO A 863 -6.99 -25.36 2.27
C PRO A 863 -8.02 -24.58 3.09
N LEU A 864 -8.64 -25.29 4.04
CA LEU A 864 -9.36 -24.72 5.17
C LEU A 864 -8.40 -24.64 6.35
N PHE A 865 -8.45 -23.53 7.08
CA PHE A 865 -7.71 -23.42 8.33
C PHE A 865 -8.58 -23.90 9.49
N TYR A 866 -8.31 -25.10 10.00
CA TYR A 866 -8.98 -25.66 11.17
C TYR A 866 -8.28 -25.21 12.45
N PHE A 867 -9.04 -24.94 13.49
CA PHE A 867 -8.52 -24.57 14.80
C PHE A 867 -9.48 -24.97 15.93
N GLY A 868 -8.94 -25.16 17.14
CA GLY A 868 -9.73 -25.40 18.34
C GLY A 868 -8.96 -26.15 19.43
N GLY A 869 -9.67 -26.50 20.50
CA GLY A 869 -9.13 -27.32 21.58
C GLY A 869 -9.88 -27.11 22.90
N PRO A 870 -9.82 -28.08 23.82
CA PRO A 870 -10.61 -28.05 25.05
C PRO A 870 -10.02 -27.15 26.15
N GLY A 871 -8.82 -26.59 25.93
CA GLY A 871 -8.07 -25.86 26.95
C GLY A 871 -7.41 -26.79 27.97
N ARG A 872 -8.18 -27.64 28.67
CA ARG A 872 -7.66 -28.58 29.67
C ARG A 872 -7.93 -30.04 29.28
N ASN A 873 -6.89 -30.87 29.29
CA ASN A 873 -6.95 -32.30 29.00
C ASN A 873 -5.76 -33.06 29.62
N ASN A 874 -5.65 -34.38 29.40
CA ASN A 874 -4.57 -35.19 30.01
C ASN A 874 -3.14 -34.78 29.59
N TYR A 875 -2.98 -34.13 28.44
CA TYR A 875 -1.70 -33.61 27.91
C TYR A 875 -1.50 -32.11 28.20
N CYS A 876 -2.53 -31.43 28.71
CA CYS A 876 -2.52 -30.05 29.19
C CYS A 876 -3.36 -29.97 30.49
N PRO A 877 -2.81 -30.47 31.62
CA PRO A 877 -3.56 -30.75 32.84
C PRO A 877 -4.00 -29.51 33.63
#